data_AF-B2B2P9-F1
#
_entry.id   AF-B2B2P9-F1
#
_cell.length_a   1.000
_cell.length_b   1.000
_cell.length_c   1.000
_cell.angle_alpha   90.00
_cell.angle_beta   90.00
_cell.angle_gamma   90.00
#
_symmetry.space_group_name_H-M   'P 1'
#
loop_
_entity.id
_entity.type
_entity.pdbx_description
1 polymer ?
#
loop_
_entity_poly.entity_id
_entity_poly.type
_entity_poly.pdbx_seq_one_letter_code
_entity_poly.pdbx_strand_id
1 'polypeptide(L)'
;MHTLPSGIPASPLASSTPARDSVGSESSSSPTISSASSISTNTSSAELVPSRFVSRPIDSPVPAATFRFVSDRGNSVPNPPDSMLHLSDLGDSLLNTLGSIISQNKHTAKVSLDDIDFNNMALGKNVIPLAKDQQFAVRYQNSDHPSCSQLHLDPCNKLRLPVLKRDACIPPDERFDSWFRTLLSNPPTKRVAYYVGPLEGTFAEHLQDLFPSGNRVSELITESSSTEGHFPGVSSLYGHIGEAMSGTAFHCEDANLRSYNLTLIGWKTWILIEPSHTLAFKQLIRRLHPHPSQCDQFVRHSALLIHPDKLRSEKIAFSVVHSGPGDLVLTRPRQYHAVINRTASFAIATNFVLGDEDPIPERLLVCTEDAFFHVKDHRIRRLGSRNAFEEQNKATIVSVKRHTHTIPEKRLFKDISAESSDIFPVIATLTSWMQTTGPILRLVSLVGIWRCNDSLRKSLLQIQSQHGNELLEALSGLSSQTSRYSHFHSFLETLVNIRFVRSLQSPGKKRIPRKSVERVLRARKLDLTPETRKSFQNELSHYRSWADFCGEAPDYTYDGILCLLPLGFSDQVEVRRNDIRDLTKAAYQSFHLNLNTLPYFSGLCQIGQRFQNAIFGLTDLKEQPFEQVQEEDLMRLPLEDLLALLGLPQN
;
A
#
# COMPACT_ATOMS: atom_id res chain seq x y z
N MET A 1 38.40 48.23 47.27
CA MET A 1 38.36 49.21 46.16
C MET A 1 39.16 48.70 44.96
N HIS A 2 38.73 47.72 44.15
CA HIS A 2 37.74 46.66 44.33
C HIS A 2 38.27 45.39 43.64
N THR A 3 39.04 44.53 44.33
CA THR A 3 38.58 43.32 45.06
C THR A 3 37.79 42.35 44.15
N LEU A 4 38.34 41.21 43.70
CA LEU A 4 38.78 39.98 44.43
C LEU A 4 37.63 39.23 45.15
N PRO A 5 37.63 37.88 45.20
CA PRO A 5 38.18 36.85 44.29
C PRO A 5 36.99 36.06 43.68
N SER A 6 36.82 34.73 43.49
CA SER A 6 37.55 33.43 43.55
C SER A 6 36.63 32.38 42.85
N GLY A 7 37.04 31.22 42.31
CA GLY A 7 38.34 30.55 42.16
C GLY A 7 38.18 29.16 41.49
N ILE A 8 39.28 28.50 41.12
CA ILE A 8 39.42 27.19 40.42
C ILE A 8 40.63 26.47 41.09
N PRO A 9 40.64 25.15 41.42
CA PRO A 9 41.24 24.15 40.50
C PRO A 9 40.87 22.63 40.62
N ALA A 10 40.93 21.97 39.45
CA ALA A 10 41.64 20.72 39.09
C ALA A 10 41.48 19.35 39.83
N SER A 11 41.53 18.31 38.99
CA SER A 11 41.94 16.89 39.22
C SER A 11 43.46 16.77 39.54
N PRO A 12 44.13 15.58 39.66
CA PRO A 12 43.69 14.18 39.42
C PRO A 12 44.27 13.08 40.38
N LEU A 13 44.11 11.80 39.98
CA LEU A 13 45.05 10.65 40.10
C LEU A 13 44.92 9.58 41.23
N ALA A 14 45.11 8.32 40.77
CA ALA A 14 45.84 7.19 41.38
C ALA A 14 45.15 6.17 42.35
N SER A 15 45.09 4.90 41.89
CA SER A 15 45.38 3.59 42.56
C SER A 15 45.03 3.36 44.05
N SER A 16 44.46 2.23 44.48
CA SER A 16 45.07 0.88 44.36
C SER A 16 44.15 -0.30 44.79
N THR A 17 44.54 -1.53 44.45
CA THR A 17 44.12 -2.83 45.05
C THR A 17 45.11 -3.23 46.18
N PRO A 18 45.02 -4.37 46.92
CA PRO A 18 44.12 -5.55 46.79
C PRO A 18 43.55 -6.15 48.13
N ALA A 19 42.74 -7.22 48.03
CA ALA A 19 42.64 -8.47 48.84
C ALA A 19 42.70 -8.45 50.41
N ARG A 20 42.30 -9.47 51.21
CA ARG A 20 41.73 -10.83 51.04
C ARG A 20 41.14 -11.36 52.39
N ASP A 21 40.55 -12.56 52.38
CA ASP A 21 40.35 -13.51 53.51
C ASP A 21 39.43 -13.07 54.69
N SER A 22 38.80 -13.91 55.53
CA SER A 22 38.38 -15.36 55.57
C SER A 22 37.27 -15.46 56.68
N VAL A 23 36.59 -16.54 57.14
CA VAL A 23 36.62 -18.04 57.20
C VAL A 23 35.12 -18.50 57.21
N GLY A 24 34.63 -19.72 56.95
CA GLY A 24 35.18 -21.07 56.67
C GLY A 24 34.17 -21.95 55.89
N SER A 25 34.20 -23.29 55.88
CA SER A 25 33.93 -24.33 56.92
C SER A 25 32.43 -24.59 57.18
N GLU A 26 31.84 -25.78 57.00
CA GLU A 26 32.28 -27.12 56.51
C GLU A 26 30.99 -27.92 56.14
N SER A 27 30.91 -29.11 55.51
CA SER A 27 31.81 -30.27 55.35
C SER A 27 31.37 -31.22 54.20
N SER A 28 32.27 -32.14 53.79
CA SER A 28 32.03 -33.50 53.19
C SER A 28 31.08 -33.73 51.99
N SER A 29 31.33 -34.65 51.04
CA SER A 29 32.56 -35.40 50.66
C SER A 29 32.32 -36.14 49.33
N SER A 30 33.35 -36.28 48.48
CA SER A 30 33.32 -37.10 47.25
C SER A 30 33.40 -38.62 47.54
N PRO A 31 33.30 -39.50 46.52
CA PRO A 31 34.52 -39.86 45.79
C PRO A 31 34.36 -39.96 44.25
N THR A 32 35.49 -40.24 43.59
CA THR A 32 35.73 -40.21 42.14
C THR A 32 36.20 -41.62 41.67
N ILE A 33 36.27 -41.89 40.35
CA ILE A 33 37.33 -42.67 39.62
C ILE A 33 36.84 -43.66 38.51
N SER A 34 37.31 -43.35 37.28
CA SER A 34 37.74 -44.19 36.13
C SER A 34 36.85 -45.24 35.41
N SER A 35 36.63 -44.96 34.11
CA SER A 35 37.18 -45.68 32.93
C SER A 35 36.55 -46.95 32.30
N ALA A 36 36.78 -47.04 30.98
CA ALA A 36 37.03 -48.23 30.15
C ALA A 36 35.84 -49.07 29.61
N SER A 37 35.37 -48.67 28.41
CA SER A 37 35.25 -49.49 27.18
C SER A 37 34.82 -50.98 27.24
N SER A 38 33.78 -51.36 26.47
CA SER A 38 33.91 -52.08 25.16
C SER A 38 32.71 -53.00 24.79
N ILE A 39 32.10 -52.72 23.61
CA ILE A 39 31.81 -53.64 22.48
C ILE A 39 30.90 -54.89 22.65
N SER A 40 30.12 -55.17 21.59
CA SER A 40 29.37 -56.43 21.25
C SER A 40 28.02 -56.68 21.94
N THR A 41 27.04 -57.45 21.40
CA THR A 41 26.44 -57.62 20.03
C THR A 41 25.13 -58.46 20.15
N ASN A 42 24.39 -58.68 19.04
CA ASN A 42 23.39 -59.77 18.82
C ASN A 42 22.00 -59.58 19.49
N THR A 43 20.83 -59.60 18.79
CA THR A 43 20.10 -60.64 17.98
C THR A 43 19.54 -61.79 18.83
N SER A 44 18.30 -62.31 18.65
CA SER A 44 17.17 -62.05 17.72
C SER A 44 15.89 -62.80 18.15
N SER A 45 14.79 -62.71 17.36
CA SER A 45 13.70 -63.74 17.20
C SER A 45 12.77 -64.04 18.41
N ALA A 46 11.55 -64.60 18.29
CA ALA A 46 10.54 -64.73 17.21
C ALA A 46 9.21 -65.33 17.80
N GLU A 47 8.23 -65.68 16.93
CA GLU A 47 7.06 -66.59 17.18
C GLU A 47 5.87 -66.08 18.05
N LEU A 48 4.60 -66.54 17.91
CA LEU A 48 3.85 -67.22 16.80
C LEU A 48 2.31 -66.98 16.93
N VAL A 49 1.49 -67.55 16.02
CA VAL A 49 0.07 -67.19 15.76
C VAL A 49 -0.93 -68.34 16.05
N PRO A 50 -2.10 -68.04 16.64
CA PRO A 50 -3.42 -68.50 16.12
C PRO A 50 -4.61 -67.52 16.39
N SER A 51 -5.81 -67.62 15.79
CA SER A 51 -6.22 -68.05 14.43
C SER A 51 -7.73 -67.77 14.13
N ARG A 52 -8.04 -67.13 12.98
CA ARG A 52 -9.28 -67.22 12.15
C ARG A 52 -10.70 -66.91 12.72
N PHE A 53 -11.40 -65.98 12.06
CA PHE A 53 -12.55 -66.30 11.16
C PHE A 53 -12.68 -65.23 10.05
N VAL A 54 -13.56 -65.40 9.06
CA VAL A 54 -13.40 -64.82 7.70
C VAL A 54 -14.65 -64.16 7.10
N SER A 55 -14.49 -62.96 6.51
CA SER A 55 -15.16 -62.52 5.27
C SER A 55 -14.39 -61.36 4.58
N ARG A 56 -14.47 -61.30 3.24
CA ARG A 56 -13.74 -60.41 2.27
C ARG A 56 -14.37 -60.61 0.87
N PRO A 57 -14.04 -59.83 -0.20
CA PRO A 57 -13.32 -58.55 -0.32
C PRO A 57 -14.25 -57.43 -0.91
N ILE A 58 -13.81 -56.20 -1.17
CA ILE A 58 -13.22 -55.63 -2.43
C ILE A 58 -13.02 -54.11 -2.15
N ASP A 59 -11.95 -53.39 -2.52
CA ASP A 59 -10.61 -53.76 -3.01
C ASP A 59 -9.57 -52.68 -2.65
N SER A 60 -8.28 -53.06 -2.65
CA SER A 60 -7.05 -52.24 -2.74
C SER A 60 -6.93 -50.89 -1.98
N PRO A 61 -6.21 -50.84 -0.84
CA PRO A 61 -5.75 -49.59 -0.23
C PRO A 61 -4.47 -49.04 -0.90
N VAL A 62 -4.41 -47.72 -1.10
CA VAL A 62 -3.15 -47.02 -1.43
C VAL A 62 -2.21 -47.05 -0.21
N PRO A 63 -0.88 -47.23 -0.37
CA PRO A 63 0.02 -47.36 0.77
C PRO A 63 -0.01 -46.13 1.69
N ALA A 64 -0.11 -46.36 2.99
CA ALA A 64 0.14 -45.34 4.00
C ALA A 64 1.64 -45.02 4.04
N ALA A 65 2.07 -44.12 3.15
CA ALA A 65 3.43 -43.59 3.14
C ALA A 65 3.76 -43.05 4.54
N THR A 66 4.78 -43.62 5.17
CA THR A 66 5.07 -43.36 6.58
C THR A 66 5.58 -41.93 6.74
N PHE A 67 4.68 -41.02 7.15
CA PHE A 67 5.01 -39.61 7.37
C PHE A 67 6.12 -39.47 8.41
N ARG A 68 7.36 -39.33 7.92
CA ARG A 68 8.49 -38.93 8.74
C ARG A 68 8.25 -37.50 9.20
N PHE A 69 7.95 -37.32 10.47
CA PHE A 69 8.10 -36.03 11.13
C PHE A 69 9.55 -35.57 10.92
N VAL A 70 9.75 -34.51 10.12
CA VAL A 70 11.05 -33.82 10.05
C VAL A 70 11.16 -32.95 11.29
N SER A 71 11.44 -33.61 12.42
CA SER A 71 11.68 -32.97 13.70
C SER A 71 13.09 -32.39 13.76
N ASP A 72 13.16 -31.08 13.96
CA ASP A 72 14.20 -30.41 14.74
C ASP A 72 15.64 -30.97 14.59
N ARG A 73 16.27 -30.64 13.46
CA ARG A 73 17.73 -30.56 13.37
C ARG A 73 18.12 -29.20 12.83
N GLY A 74 18.63 -28.34 13.72
CA GLY A 74 19.32 -27.11 13.36
C GLY A 74 20.61 -27.43 12.60
N ASN A 75 20.51 -27.47 11.27
CA ASN A 75 21.56 -27.20 10.30
C ASN A 75 20.89 -27.12 8.94
N SER A 76 21.24 -26.13 8.13
CA SER A 76 20.69 -25.97 6.78
C SER A 76 21.10 -27.17 5.92
N VAL A 77 20.16 -28.06 5.61
CA VAL A 77 20.33 -29.02 4.52
C VAL A 77 20.56 -28.21 3.25
N PRO A 78 21.64 -28.45 2.48
CA PRO A 78 21.83 -27.79 1.19
C PRO A 78 20.61 -28.02 0.31
N ASN A 79 20.13 -26.97 -0.37
CA ASN A 79 19.05 -27.13 -1.34
C ASN A 79 19.49 -28.13 -2.42
N PRO A 80 18.57 -28.95 -2.98
CA PRO A 80 18.87 -29.73 -4.16
C PRO A 80 19.37 -28.83 -5.30
N PRO A 81 20.30 -29.29 -6.15
CA PRO A 81 20.77 -28.50 -7.30
C PRO A 81 19.62 -28.13 -8.24
N ASP A 82 18.57 -28.97 -8.32
CA ASP A 82 17.32 -28.74 -9.04
C ASP A 82 16.42 -27.64 -8.41
N SER A 83 16.99 -26.78 -7.56
CA SER A 83 16.32 -25.64 -6.90
C SER A 83 17.28 -24.45 -6.72
N MET A 84 18.20 -24.29 -7.67
CA MET A 84 18.97 -23.06 -7.91
C MET A 84 18.36 -22.23 -9.05
N LEU A 85 18.64 -20.94 -9.05
CA LEU A 85 18.42 -20.00 -10.17
C LEU A 85 19.75 -19.31 -10.49
N HIS A 86 20.06 -19.16 -11.76
CA HIS A 86 21.21 -18.37 -12.22
C HIS A 86 20.74 -17.02 -12.79
N LEU A 87 21.68 -16.10 -13.03
CA LEU A 87 21.38 -14.78 -13.64
C LEU A 87 20.66 -14.88 -15.00
N SER A 88 20.86 -15.97 -15.74
CA SER A 88 20.16 -16.28 -16.99
C SER A 88 18.68 -16.64 -16.84
N ASP A 89 18.24 -16.99 -15.64
CA ASP A 89 16.85 -17.37 -15.33
C ASP A 89 16.00 -16.18 -14.86
N LEU A 90 16.55 -14.97 -14.79
CA LEU A 90 15.84 -13.77 -14.33
C LEU A 90 15.04 -13.09 -15.45
N GLY A 91 14.23 -12.09 -15.10
CA GLY A 91 13.39 -11.34 -16.04
C GLY A 91 12.34 -12.21 -16.71
N ASP A 92 12.21 -12.10 -18.04
CA ASP A 92 11.21 -12.82 -18.86
C ASP A 92 11.23 -14.36 -18.65
N SER A 93 12.38 -14.93 -18.30
CA SER A 93 12.52 -16.37 -18.06
C SER A 93 12.02 -16.82 -16.68
N LEU A 94 11.95 -15.92 -15.69
CA LEU A 94 11.81 -16.26 -14.27
C LEU A 94 10.59 -17.12 -13.97
N LEU A 95 9.42 -16.74 -14.47
CA LEU A 95 8.18 -17.48 -14.19
C LEU A 95 8.15 -18.85 -14.86
N ASN A 96 8.85 -19.01 -15.99
CA ASN A 96 8.98 -20.29 -16.70
C ASN A 96 9.94 -21.25 -15.98
N THR A 97 11.09 -20.75 -15.50
CA THR A 97 12.02 -21.55 -14.69
C THR A 97 11.41 -21.90 -13.33
N LEU A 98 10.77 -20.95 -12.64
CA LEU A 98 10.02 -21.22 -11.40
C LEU A 98 8.90 -22.25 -11.60
N GLY A 99 8.13 -22.13 -12.68
CA GLY A 99 7.10 -23.11 -13.04
C GLY A 99 7.67 -24.51 -13.27
N SER A 100 8.84 -24.60 -13.91
CA SER A 100 9.55 -25.85 -14.12
C SER A 100 9.98 -26.49 -12.79
N ILE A 101 10.64 -25.74 -11.90
CA ILE A 101 11.07 -26.20 -10.56
C ILE A 101 9.85 -26.67 -9.72
N ILE A 102 8.76 -25.89 -9.71
CA ILE A 102 7.52 -26.23 -8.99
C ILE A 102 6.84 -27.48 -9.58
N SER A 103 6.94 -27.72 -10.89
CA SER A 103 6.38 -28.91 -11.53
C SER A 103 7.14 -30.19 -11.16
N GLN A 104 8.47 -30.11 -11.09
CA GLN A 104 9.37 -31.21 -10.73
C GLN A 104 9.25 -31.56 -9.24
N ASN A 105 9.23 -30.54 -8.37
CA ASN A 105 9.04 -30.72 -6.94
C ASN A 105 7.92 -29.81 -6.41
N LYS A 106 6.71 -30.37 -6.34
CA LYS A 106 5.51 -29.70 -5.81
C LYS A 106 5.61 -29.28 -4.33
N HIS A 107 6.62 -29.79 -3.60
CA HIS A 107 6.91 -29.41 -2.22
C HIS A 107 8.00 -28.33 -2.09
N THR A 108 8.63 -27.89 -3.19
CA THR A 108 9.56 -26.74 -3.16
C THR A 108 8.86 -25.50 -2.62
N ALA A 109 9.52 -24.86 -1.65
CA ALA A 109 9.09 -23.61 -1.01
C ALA A 109 10.24 -22.60 -0.88
N LYS A 110 11.47 -22.98 -1.23
CA LYS A 110 12.65 -22.12 -1.28
C LYS A 110 13.50 -22.51 -2.49
N VAL A 111 14.00 -21.52 -3.20
CA VAL A 111 14.95 -21.60 -4.30
C VAL A 111 16.09 -20.63 -3.98
N SER A 112 17.33 -20.96 -4.32
CA SER A 112 18.49 -20.09 -4.01
C SER A 112 19.10 -19.54 -5.29
N LEU A 113 19.44 -18.25 -5.30
CA LEU A 113 20.03 -17.57 -6.45
C LEU A 113 21.56 -17.61 -6.33
N ASP A 114 22.22 -17.98 -7.42
CA ASP A 114 23.67 -18.18 -7.48
C ASP A 114 24.42 -16.96 -8.07
N ASP A 115 25.66 -16.76 -7.63
CA ASP A 115 26.62 -15.74 -8.13
C ASP A 115 26.13 -14.28 -8.27
N ILE A 116 25.03 -13.88 -7.62
CA ILE A 116 24.56 -12.48 -7.67
C ILE A 116 25.38 -11.59 -6.72
N ASP A 117 26.29 -10.80 -7.29
CA ASP A 117 26.91 -9.68 -6.57
C ASP A 117 25.92 -8.52 -6.36
N PHE A 118 25.16 -8.62 -5.28
CA PHE A 118 24.26 -7.59 -4.78
C PHE A 118 24.95 -6.22 -4.60
N ASN A 119 26.28 -6.12 -4.46
CA ASN A 119 26.96 -4.81 -4.37
C ASN A 119 26.80 -3.99 -5.66
N ASN A 120 26.94 -4.63 -6.81
CA ASN A 120 26.80 -3.99 -8.12
C ASN A 120 25.34 -3.61 -8.44
N MET A 121 24.36 -4.31 -7.85
CA MET A 121 22.93 -3.96 -7.91
C MET A 121 22.55 -2.73 -7.04
N ALA A 122 23.42 -1.72 -6.96
CA ALA A 122 23.29 -0.49 -6.18
C ALA A 122 23.06 -0.61 -4.66
N LEU A 123 22.92 -1.81 -4.08
CA LEU A 123 22.86 -2.05 -2.62
C LEU A 123 24.17 -1.69 -1.88
N GLY A 124 25.21 -1.25 -2.61
CA GLY A 124 26.39 -0.57 -2.06
C GLY A 124 26.15 0.88 -1.60
N LYS A 125 24.99 1.48 -1.88
CA LYS A 125 24.59 2.79 -1.34
C LYS A 125 23.85 2.60 -0.01
N ASN A 126 24.29 3.28 1.05
CA ASN A 126 23.72 3.20 2.41
C ASN A 126 22.31 3.83 2.56
N VAL A 127 21.57 4.04 1.47
CA VAL A 127 20.23 4.63 1.44
C VAL A 127 19.41 3.86 0.42
N ILE A 128 18.41 3.11 0.88
CA ILE A 128 17.38 2.53 0.02
C ILE A 128 16.33 3.63 -0.24
N PRO A 129 16.00 3.96 -1.50
CA PRO A 129 14.97 4.94 -1.83
C PRO A 129 13.57 4.31 -1.66
N LEU A 130 12.68 4.96 -0.91
CA LEU A 130 11.39 4.43 -0.47
C LEU A 130 10.31 5.51 -0.48
N ALA A 131 9.10 5.12 -0.89
CA ALA A 131 7.92 5.97 -0.78
C ALA A 131 7.66 6.39 0.69
N LYS A 132 7.50 7.70 0.92
CA LYS A 132 7.52 8.31 2.27
C LYS A 132 6.20 8.18 3.03
N ASP A 133 5.13 7.93 2.32
CA ASP A 133 3.76 7.70 2.78
C ASP A 133 3.55 6.28 3.34
N GLN A 134 4.21 5.27 2.77
CA GLN A 134 3.99 3.85 3.12
C GLN A 134 4.94 3.32 4.21
N GLN A 135 5.15 4.12 5.26
CA GLN A 135 5.94 3.69 6.43
C GLN A 135 5.06 3.01 7.48
N PHE A 136 5.38 1.74 7.79
CA PHE A 136 4.70 0.96 8.81
C PHE A 136 5.65 0.53 9.95
N ALA A 137 5.07 0.18 11.08
CA ALA A 137 5.75 -0.50 12.18
C ALA A 137 4.91 -1.70 12.62
N VAL A 138 5.56 -2.69 13.22
CA VAL A 138 4.92 -3.89 13.74
C VAL A 138 4.66 -3.71 15.23
N ARG A 139 3.39 -3.84 15.64
CA ARG A 139 2.97 -3.84 17.04
C ARG A 139 2.47 -5.23 17.42
N TYR A 140 3.14 -5.83 18.40
CA TYR A 140 2.64 -7.00 19.09
C TYR A 140 1.51 -6.62 20.05
N GLN A 141 0.52 -7.49 20.15
CA GLN A 141 -0.59 -7.40 21.11
C GLN A 141 -0.90 -8.81 21.63
N ASN A 142 -1.24 -8.93 22.92
CA ASN A 142 -1.66 -10.21 23.48
C ASN A 142 -3.00 -10.62 22.85
N SER A 143 -3.14 -11.91 22.49
CA SER A 143 -4.44 -12.47 22.11
C SER A 143 -5.10 -13.15 23.31
N ASP A 144 -6.39 -13.49 23.18
CA ASP A 144 -7.16 -14.20 24.20
C ASP A 144 -6.65 -15.64 24.48
N HIS A 145 -5.73 -16.16 23.67
CA HIS A 145 -5.19 -17.52 23.78
C HIS A 145 -3.66 -17.52 23.99
N PRO A 146 -3.12 -18.16 25.05
CA PRO A 146 -1.72 -18.01 25.48
C PRO A 146 -0.68 -18.56 24.50
N SER A 147 -1.07 -19.38 23.52
CA SER A 147 -0.17 -19.84 22.44
C SER A 147 -0.15 -18.92 21.20
N CYS A 148 -0.73 -17.72 21.29
CA CYS A 148 -0.90 -16.82 20.15
C CYS A 148 -0.73 -15.34 20.55
N SER A 149 -0.20 -14.54 19.64
CA SER A 149 -0.19 -13.08 19.72
C SER A 149 -0.86 -12.49 18.48
N GLN A 150 -1.33 -11.25 18.55
CA GLN A 150 -1.68 -10.48 17.36
C GLN A 150 -0.51 -9.60 16.93
N LEU A 151 -0.31 -9.48 15.63
CA LEU A 151 0.81 -8.80 14.99
C LEU A 151 0.28 -7.77 13.98
N HIS A 152 0.05 -6.56 14.45
CA HIS A 152 -0.56 -5.50 13.64
C HIS A 152 0.48 -4.68 12.88
N LEU A 153 0.16 -4.31 11.64
CA LEU A 153 0.84 -3.23 10.91
C LEU A 153 0.22 -1.89 11.33
N ASP A 154 0.99 -1.10 12.07
CA ASP A 154 0.65 0.24 12.53
C ASP A 154 1.34 1.29 11.63
N PRO A 155 0.63 2.19 10.93
CA PRO A 155 1.25 3.29 10.18
C PRO A 155 2.12 4.20 11.05
N CYS A 156 3.24 4.71 10.50
CA CYS A 156 4.24 5.46 11.25
C CYS A 156 5.04 6.47 10.41
N ASN A 157 4.60 7.73 10.38
CA ASN A 157 5.19 8.85 9.60
C ASN A 157 6.65 9.22 9.96
N LYS A 158 7.24 8.60 10.99
CA LYS A 158 8.55 8.96 11.59
C LYS A 158 9.38 7.71 11.85
N LEU A 159 9.26 6.71 10.97
CA LEU A 159 9.95 5.42 11.10
C LEU A 159 11.46 5.59 10.92
N ARG A 160 12.24 5.10 11.88
CA ARG A 160 13.68 4.88 11.68
C ARG A 160 13.89 3.42 11.29
N LEU A 161 14.44 3.23 10.10
CA LEU A 161 14.76 1.90 9.58
C LEU A 161 15.99 1.32 10.29
N PRO A 162 16.12 -0.02 10.35
CA PRO A 162 17.28 -0.67 10.91
C PRO A 162 18.57 -0.33 10.15
N VAL A 163 19.71 -0.38 10.86
CA VAL A 163 21.00 -0.55 10.22
C VAL A 163 21.11 -1.98 9.70
N LEU A 164 21.03 -2.15 8.39
CA LEU A 164 21.15 -3.45 7.72
C LEU A 164 22.60 -3.95 7.77
N LYS A 165 22.78 -5.21 8.17
CA LYS A 165 24.08 -5.88 8.29
C LYS A 165 24.14 -7.10 7.37
N ARG A 166 25.22 -7.24 6.61
CA ARG A 166 25.40 -8.34 5.63
C ARG A 166 26.03 -9.58 6.24
N ASP A 167 26.82 -9.40 7.30
CA ASP A 167 27.41 -10.40 8.19
C ASP A 167 26.40 -10.95 9.22
N ALA A 168 25.15 -10.50 9.19
CA ALA A 168 24.10 -10.96 10.08
C ALA A 168 23.82 -12.46 9.87
N CYS A 169 23.81 -13.23 10.96
CA CYS A 169 23.53 -14.66 10.97
C CYS A 169 22.46 -15.02 12.01
N ILE A 170 21.78 -16.14 11.80
CA ILE A 170 21.05 -16.83 12.86
C ILE A 170 22.10 -17.53 13.76
N PRO A 171 22.00 -17.47 15.11
CA PRO A 171 22.94 -18.20 15.97
C PRO A 171 22.83 -19.72 15.72
N PRO A 172 23.95 -20.45 15.47
CA PRO A 172 23.90 -21.85 15.01
C PRO A 172 23.09 -22.80 15.90
N ASP A 173 23.17 -22.63 17.22
CA ASP A 173 22.48 -23.48 18.20
C ASP A 173 21.02 -23.03 18.50
N GLU A 174 20.56 -21.91 17.93
CA GLU A 174 19.22 -21.36 18.22
C GLU A 174 18.11 -22.10 17.49
N ARG A 175 17.61 -23.17 18.12
CA ARG A 175 16.43 -23.92 17.67
C ARG A 175 15.22 -22.99 17.52
N PHE A 176 14.59 -23.05 16.35
CA PHE A 176 13.39 -22.28 16.00
C PHE A 176 12.29 -22.36 17.07
N ASP A 177 11.95 -23.56 17.54
CA ASP A 177 10.92 -23.77 18.57
C ASP A 177 11.27 -23.17 19.93
N SER A 178 12.54 -22.90 20.23
CA SER A 178 12.94 -22.18 21.44
C SER A 178 12.78 -20.67 21.24
N TRP A 179 13.36 -20.15 20.15
CA TRP A 179 13.28 -18.74 19.77
C TRP A 179 11.83 -18.24 19.61
N PHE A 180 10.99 -18.98 18.90
CA PHE A 180 9.61 -18.59 18.65
C PHE A 180 8.73 -18.66 19.91
N ARG A 181 9.04 -19.58 20.84
CA ARG A 181 8.39 -19.61 22.16
C ARG A 181 8.76 -18.38 22.98
N THR A 182 10.03 -17.99 22.98
CA THR A 182 10.49 -16.74 23.63
C THR A 182 9.80 -15.52 23.02
N LEU A 183 9.70 -15.45 21.68
CA LEU A 183 9.04 -14.35 20.97
C LEU A 183 7.57 -14.16 21.38
N LEU A 184 6.78 -15.26 21.46
CA LEU A 184 5.37 -15.15 21.86
C LEU A 184 5.18 -15.01 23.38
N SER A 185 6.13 -15.47 24.20
CA SER A 185 6.05 -15.38 25.67
C SER A 185 6.54 -14.03 26.21
N ASN A 186 7.42 -13.35 25.48
CA ASN A 186 7.97 -12.04 25.82
C ASN A 186 8.08 -11.17 24.54
N PRO A 187 6.95 -10.79 23.92
CA PRO A 187 6.95 -10.03 22.67
C PRO A 187 7.45 -8.59 22.86
N PRO A 188 7.97 -7.95 21.78
CA PRO A 188 8.31 -6.53 21.79
C PRO A 188 7.18 -5.63 22.29
N THR A 189 7.39 -4.99 23.44
CA THR A 189 6.42 -4.06 24.07
C THR A 189 6.34 -2.70 23.40
N LYS A 190 7.25 -2.42 22.46
CA LYS A 190 7.28 -1.22 21.61
C LYS A 190 7.07 -1.63 20.15
N ARG A 191 6.56 -0.69 19.35
CA ARG A 191 6.55 -0.80 17.89
C ARG A 191 7.96 -1.09 17.36
N VAL A 192 8.08 -2.11 16.52
CA VAL A 192 9.31 -2.56 15.85
C VAL A 192 9.28 -2.06 14.41
N ALA A 193 10.37 -1.52 13.87
CA ALA A 193 10.35 -0.89 12.55
C ALA A 193 10.13 -1.91 11.42
N TYR A 194 9.15 -1.68 10.53
CA TYR A 194 8.86 -2.58 9.41
C TYR A 194 8.19 -1.88 8.22
N TYR A 195 9.00 -1.42 7.27
CA TYR A 195 8.52 -0.94 6.00
C TYR A 195 8.08 -2.09 5.09
N VAL A 196 6.91 -1.94 4.48
CA VAL A 196 6.38 -2.77 3.39
C VAL A 196 5.70 -1.81 2.40
N GLY A 197 6.29 -1.62 1.22
CA GLY A 197 5.84 -0.58 0.28
C GLY A 197 6.68 -0.52 -1.00
N PRO A 198 6.35 0.39 -1.94
CA PRO A 198 7.04 0.53 -3.21
C PRO A 198 8.41 1.22 -3.05
N LEU A 199 9.44 0.60 -3.64
CA LEU A 199 10.76 1.20 -3.80
C LEU A 199 10.70 2.38 -4.80
N GLU A 200 11.56 3.38 -4.64
CA GLU A 200 11.57 4.59 -5.50
C GLU A 200 12.72 4.62 -6.54
N GLY A 201 12.40 5.10 -7.75
CA GLY A 201 13.37 5.45 -8.81
C GLY A 201 14.11 4.26 -9.44
N THR A 202 15.24 4.56 -10.12
CA THR A 202 15.98 3.61 -10.97
C THR A 202 16.44 2.31 -10.30
N PHE A 203 16.51 2.27 -8.97
CA PHE A 203 16.77 1.04 -8.21
C PHE A 203 15.55 0.11 -8.16
N ALA A 204 14.34 0.67 -8.07
CA ALA A 204 13.08 -0.06 -8.15
C ALA A 204 12.83 -0.58 -9.57
N GLU A 205 13.03 0.27 -10.57
CA GLU A 205 12.88 -0.05 -11.99
C GLU A 205 13.73 -1.27 -12.38
N HIS A 206 15.04 -1.23 -12.11
CA HIS A 206 15.96 -2.33 -12.47
C HIS A 206 15.66 -3.65 -11.74
N LEU A 207 15.14 -3.60 -10.51
CA LEU A 207 14.69 -4.79 -9.80
C LEU A 207 13.34 -5.31 -10.33
N GLN A 208 12.46 -4.42 -10.79
CA GLN A 208 11.18 -4.80 -11.38
C GLN A 208 11.37 -5.54 -12.71
N ASP A 209 12.36 -5.15 -13.51
CA ASP A 209 12.74 -5.82 -14.76
C ASP A 209 13.25 -7.25 -14.52
N LEU A 210 14.08 -7.44 -13.48
CA LEU A 210 14.67 -8.75 -13.15
C LEU A 210 13.72 -9.67 -12.37
N PHE A 211 12.76 -9.08 -11.65
CA PHE A 211 11.77 -9.78 -10.83
C PHE A 211 10.33 -9.33 -11.22
N PRO A 212 9.82 -9.76 -12.39
CA PRO A 212 8.49 -9.42 -12.88
C PRO A 212 7.37 -10.26 -12.22
N SER A 213 6.18 -9.66 -12.14
CA SER A 213 4.92 -10.30 -11.75
C SER A 213 4.28 -11.14 -12.88
N GLY A 214 4.63 -10.83 -14.13
CA GLY A 214 4.16 -11.51 -15.33
C GLY A 214 2.85 -10.96 -15.89
N ASN A 215 2.75 -10.91 -17.22
CA ASN A 215 1.68 -10.21 -17.93
C ASN A 215 0.27 -10.61 -17.48
N ARG A 216 0.01 -11.89 -17.22
CA ARG A 216 -1.31 -12.39 -16.79
C ARG A 216 -1.81 -11.78 -15.48
N VAL A 217 -0.96 -11.28 -14.59
CA VAL A 217 -1.41 -10.54 -13.41
C VAL A 217 -1.83 -9.12 -13.81
N SER A 218 -1.01 -8.44 -14.61
CA SER A 218 -1.25 -7.09 -15.15
C SER A 218 -2.47 -6.99 -16.10
N GLU A 219 -2.76 -8.07 -16.84
CA GLU A 219 -3.88 -8.16 -17.78
C GLU A 219 -5.24 -8.14 -17.05
N LEU A 220 -5.39 -8.84 -15.92
CA LEU A 220 -6.61 -8.82 -15.08
C LEU A 220 -7.01 -7.41 -14.65
N ILE A 221 -6.01 -6.59 -14.35
CA ILE A 221 -6.16 -5.21 -13.90
C ILE A 221 -6.60 -4.34 -15.08
N THR A 222 -6.10 -4.63 -16.29
CA THR A 222 -6.40 -3.90 -17.52
C THR A 222 -7.78 -4.26 -18.10
N GLU A 223 -8.26 -5.49 -17.95
CA GLU A 223 -9.63 -5.88 -18.33
C GLU A 223 -10.69 -5.36 -17.33
N SER A 224 -10.29 -5.05 -16.10
CA SER A 224 -11.22 -4.62 -15.03
C SER A 224 -11.16 -3.12 -14.69
N SER A 225 -10.10 -2.41 -15.08
CA SER A 225 -9.92 -0.97 -14.91
C SER A 225 -9.39 -0.33 -16.21
N SER A 226 -9.87 0.86 -16.57
CA SER A 226 -9.57 1.51 -17.85
C SER A 226 -8.26 2.31 -17.81
N THR A 227 -7.22 1.73 -17.22
CA THR A 227 -5.89 2.32 -17.02
C THR A 227 -4.83 1.23 -17.05
N GLU A 228 -3.69 1.49 -17.71
CA GLU A 228 -2.66 0.48 -17.96
C GLU A 228 -1.85 0.09 -16.71
N GLY A 229 -1.46 -1.19 -16.65
CA GLY A 229 -0.18 -1.60 -16.07
C GLY A 229 -0.21 -2.17 -14.64
N HIS A 230 -0.43 -1.33 -13.63
CA HIS A 230 0.07 -1.63 -12.28
C HIS A 230 -0.96 -1.59 -11.17
N PHE A 231 -0.90 -2.59 -10.30
CA PHE A 231 -1.67 -2.66 -9.07
C PHE A 231 -0.72 -2.72 -7.85
N PRO A 232 -0.72 -1.68 -6.97
CA PRO A 232 0.23 -1.55 -5.86
C PRO A 232 0.26 -2.77 -4.94
N GLY A 233 1.45 -3.33 -4.71
CA GLY A 233 1.69 -4.48 -3.85
C GLY A 233 1.31 -5.85 -4.44
N VAL A 234 0.69 -5.87 -5.61
CA VAL A 234 0.24 -7.11 -6.28
C VAL A 234 1.01 -7.35 -7.57
N SER A 235 0.89 -6.50 -8.60
CA SER A 235 1.67 -6.64 -9.84
C SER A 235 2.96 -5.80 -9.86
N SER A 236 3.24 -5.08 -8.77
CA SER A 236 4.42 -4.24 -8.58
C SER A 236 5.34 -4.82 -7.49
N LEU A 237 6.64 -4.55 -7.61
CA LEU A 237 7.66 -5.03 -6.68
C LEU A 237 7.71 -4.18 -5.40
N TYR A 238 7.48 -4.80 -4.26
CA TYR A 238 7.49 -4.17 -2.93
C TYR A 238 8.75 -4.53 -2.14
N GLY A 239 9.31 -3.54 -1.45
CA GLY A 239 10.41 -3.71 -0.51
C GLY A 239 9.89 -4.02 0.90
N HIS A 240 10.44 -5.06 1.53
CA HIS A 240 10.19 -5.44 2.93
C HIS A 240 11.45 -5.20 3.75
N ILE A 241 11.51 -4.11 4.53
CA ILE A 241 12.69 -3.72 5.33
C ILE A 241 12.29 -3.62 6.79
N GLY A 242 12.94 -4.36 7.69
CA GLY A 242 12.58 -4.28 9.11
C GLY A 242 13.62 -4.80 10.09
N GLU A 243 13.44 -4.41 11.34
CA GLU A 243 14.23 -4.85 12.48
C GLU A 243 14.00 -6.34 12.79
N ALA A 244 14.85 -6.91 13.65
CA ALA A 244 14.60 -8.24 14.20
C ALA A 244 13.25 -8.27 14.94
N MET A 245 12.54 -9.40 14.86
CA MET A 245 11.18 -9.61 15.38
C MET A 245 10.07 -8.83 14.66
N SER A 246 10.36 -8.07 13.61
CA SER A 246 9.33 -7.50 12.72
C SER A 246 8.84 -8.55 11.71
N GLY A 247 7.66 -8.36 11.11
CA GLY A 247 7.14 -9.29 10.10
C GLY A 247 5.62 -9.22 9.89
N THR A 248 5.04 -10.30 9.38
CA THR A 248 3.61 -10.45 9.08
C THR A 248 2.98 -11.63 9.82
N ALA A 249 1.73 -11.44 10.25
CA ALA A 249 0.88 -12.48 10.82
C ALA A 249 0.59 -13.60 9.80
N PHE A 250 -0.13 -14.64 10.24
CA PHE A 250 -0.68 -15.60 9.29
C PHE A 250 -1.64 -14.92 8.31
N HIS A 251 -1.37 -15.07 7.02
CA HIS A 251 -2.18 -14.59 5.90
C HIS A 251 -1.93 -15.51 4.70
N CYS A 252 -2.66 -15.31 3.60
CA CYS A 252 -2.27 -15.82 2.29
C CYS A 252 -2.35 -14.67 1.28
N GLU A 253 -1.79 -14.87 0.10
CA GLU A 253 -1.93 -13.91 -1.01
C GLU A 253 -3.40 -13.71 -1.40
N ASP A 254 -3.63 -12.65 -2.17
CA ASP A 254 -4.97 -12.27 -2.61
C ASP A 254 -5.49 -13.17 -3.75
N ALA A 255 -6.80 -13.40 -3.75
CA ALA A 255 -7.49 -14.32 -4.66
C ALA A 255 -6.90 -15.77 -4.73
N ASN A 256 -6.28 -16.15 -5.84
CA ASN A 256 -5.52 -17.41 -6.03
C ASN A 256 -4.03 -17.16 -6.34
N LEU A 257 -3.51 -15.95 -6.12
CA LEU A 257 -2.15 -15.61 -6.53
C LEU A 257 -1.08 -16.42 -5.78
N ARG A 258 0.10 -16.48 -6.40
CA ARG A 258 1.37 -16.91 -5.79
C ARG A 258 2.20 -15.67 -5.51
N SER A 259 3.09 -15.74 -4.53
CA SER A 259 4.12 -14.73 -4.31
C SER A 259 5.50 -15.35 -4.24
N TYR A 260 6.51 -14.54 -4.51
CA TYR A 260 7.89 -14.85 -4.16
C TYR A 260 8.50 -13.72 -3.34
N ASN A 261 9.46 -14.06 -2.47
CA ASN A 261 10.14 -13.10 -1.58
C ASN A 261 11.65 -13.39 -1.60
N LEU A 262 12.42 -12.55 -2.31
CA LEU A 262 13.88 -12.66 -2.36
C LEU A 262 14.49 -11.91 -1.18
N THR A 263 15.09 -12.63 -0.25
CA THR A 263 15.84 -12.02 0.85
C THR A 263 17.20 -11.53 0.33
N LEU A 264 17.47 -10.24 0.47
CA LEU A 264 18.66 -9.55 -0.05
C LEU A 264 19.71 -9.33 1.05
N ILE A 265 19.26 -9.00 2.27
CA ILE A 265 20.12 -8.77 3.44
C ILE A 265 19.40 -9.33 4.68
N GLY A 266 20.15 -9.92 5.60
CA GLY A 266 19.61 -10.48 6.85
C GLY A 266 18.90 -11.82 6.68
N TRP A 267 18.16 -12.23 7.71
CA TRP A 267 17.52 -13.53 7.80
C TRP A 267 16.06 -13.46 8.22
N LYS A 268 15.23 -14.28 7.61
CA LYS A 268 13.81 -14.46 7.97
C LYS A 268 13.50 -15.90 8.34
N THR A 269 12.46 -16.09 9.14
CA THR A 269 11.79 -17.37 9.36
C THR A 269 10.36 -17.29 8.85
N TRP A 270 9.98 -18.28 8.05
CA TRP A 270 8.65 -18.48 7.52
C TRP A 270 8.02 -19.71 8.18
N ILE A 271 6.74 -19.64 8.49
CA ILE A 271 5.92 -20.81 8.84
C ILE A 271 4.89 -20.96 7.74
N LEU A 272 4.96 -22.05 6.97
CA LEU A 272 4.11 -22.31 5.81
C LEU A 272 3.15 -23.45 6.16
N ILE A 273 1.85 -23.19 6.21
CA ILE A 273 0.82 -24.24 6.37
C ILE A 273 0.78 -25.08 5.10
N GLU A 274 0.62 -26.40 5.20
CA GLU A 274 0.46 -27.23 4.00
C GLU A 274 -0.89 -26.96 3.31
N PRO A 275 -0.95 -26.84 1.96
CA PRO A 275 -2.18 -26.49 1.24
C PRO A 275 -3.38 -27.37 1.58
N SER A 276 -3.16 -28.67 1.82
CA SER A 276 -4.18 -29.64 2.23
C SER A 276 -4.77 -29.41 3.63
N HIS A 277 -4.09 -28.67 4.51
CA HIS A 277 -4.56 -28.32 5.86
C HIS A 277 -5.13 -26.88 5.95
N THR A 278 -5.19 -26.13 4.85
CA THR A 278 -5.72 -24.75 4.82
C THR A 278 -7.13 -24.62 5.41
N LEU A 279 -8.04 -25.58 5.14
CA LEU A 279 -9.38 -25.59 5.72
C LEU A 279 -9.36 -25.79 7.25
N ALA A 280 -8.56 -26.74 7.74
CA ALA A 280 -8.39 -26.98 9.17
C ALA A 280 -7.76 -25.76 9.88
N PHE A 281 -6.84 -25.07 9.22
CA PHE A 281 -6.25 -23.82 9.69
C PHE A 281 -7.26 -22.67 9.73
N LYS A 282 -8.07 -22.46 8.67
CA LYS A 282 -9.19 -21.50 8.70
C LYS A 282 -10.15 -21.80 9.86
N GLN A 283 -10.45 -23.08 10.13
CA GLN A 283 -11.28 -23.48 11.29
C GLN A 283 -10.60 -23.19 12.65
N LEU A 284 -9.28 -23.37 12.77
CA LEU A 284 -8.52 -23.02 13.97
C LEU A 284 -8.55 -21.51 14.23
N ILE A 285 -8.33 -20.68 13.21
CA ILE A 285 -8.41 -19.21 13.34
C ILE A 285 -9.78 -18.79 13.88
N ARG A 286 -10.89 -19.37 13.38
CA ARG A 286 -12.25 -19.10 13.89
C ARG A 286 -12.51 -19.58 15.33
N ARG A 287 -11.66 -20.45 15.90
CA ARG A 287 -11.69 -20.82 17.34
C ARG A 287 -10.83 -19.89 18.20
N LEU A 288 -9.78 -19.29 17.63
CA LEU A 288 -8.82 -18.44 18.33
C LEU A 288 -9.18 -16.94 18.28
N HIS A 289 -9.96 -16.53 17.29
CA HIS A 289 -10.44 -15.16 17.12
C HIS A 289 -11.97 -15.18 16.98
N PRO A 290 -12.72 -14.89 18.05
CA PRO A 290 -14.19 -14.82 17.99
C PRO A 290 -14.63 -13.62 17.14
N HIS A 291 -15.76 -13.77 16.44
CA HIS A 291 -16.28 -12.80 15.46
C HIS A 291 -15.31 -12.44 14.31
N PRO A 292 -14.70 -13.44 13.62
CA PRO A 292 -13.84 -13.18 12.48
C PRO A 292 -14.63 -12.56 11.32
N SER A 293 -13.96 -11.71 10.53
CA SER A 293 -14.53 -11.10 9.33
C SER A 293 -15.15 -12.13 8.37
N GLN A 294 -16.17 -11.71 7.62
CA GLN A 294 -16.76 -12.52 6.55
C GLN A 294 -15.89 -12.55 5.28
N CYS A 295 -14.85 -11.72 5.20
CA CYS A 295 -13.92 -11.65 4.06
C CYS A 295 -13.17 -12.97 3.89
N ASP A 296 -12.84 -13.37 2.66
CA ASP A 296 -12.00 -14.56 2.43
C ASP A 296 -10.59 -14.40 3.04
N GLN A 297 -10.10 -13.16 3.13
CA GLN A 297 -8.91 -12.72 3.85
C GLN A 297 -9.07 -12.59 5.39
N PHE A 298 -10.14 -13.10 6.01
CA PHE A 298 -10.33 -12.97 7.48
C PHE A 298 -9.14 -13.42 8.33
N VAL A 299 -8.30 -14.33 7.84
CA VAL A 299 -7.08 -14.78 8.51
C VAL A 299 -6.05 -13.63 8.60
N ARG A 300 -5.87 -12.87 7.51
CA ARG A 300 -5.06 -11.63 7.44
C ARG A 300 -5.60 -10.60 8.43
N HIS A 301 -6.91 -10.30 8.37
CA HIS A 301 -7.56 -9.33 9.27
C HIS A 301 -7.52 -9.74 10.76
N SER A 302 -7.45 -11.04 11.08
CA SER A 302 -7.32 -11.53 12.47
C SER A 302 -5.97 -11.20 13.09
N ALA A 303 -4.96 -10.88 12.28
CA ALA A 303 -3.59 -10.56 12.66
C ALA A 303 -2.87 -11.62 13.53
N LEU A 304 -3.35 -12.87 13.56
CA LEU A 304 -2.83 -13.89 14.48
C LEU A 304 -1.46 -14.46 14.06
N LEU A 305 -0.55 -14.53 15.03
CA LEU A 305 0.70 -15.29 15.01
C LEU A 305 0.59 -16.42 16.04
N ILE A 306 0.78 -17.67 15.61
CA ILE A 306 0.42 -18.88 16.38
C ILE A 306 1.64 -19.77 16.62
N HIS A 307 1.82 -20.24 17.87
CA HIS A 307 2.93 -21.11 18.24
C HIS A 307 2.88 -22.47 17.49
N PRO A 308 4.02 -22.99 16.98
CA PRO A 308 4.13 -24.31 16.35
C PRO A 308 3.47 -25.45 17.14
N ASP A 309 3.61 -25.48 18.47
CA ASP A 309 2.98 -26.50 19.32
C ASP A 309 1.44 -26.49 19.24
N LYS A 310 0.83 -25.32 19.05
CA LYS A 310 -0.63 -25.23 18.85
C LYS A 310 -1.01 -25.86 17.51
N LEU A 311 -0.27 -25.56 16.43
CA LEU A 311 -0.47 -26.20 15.12
C LEU A 311 -0.31 -27.72 15.20
N ARG A 312 0.74 -28.21 15.89
CA ARG A 312 0.96 -29.64 16.16
C ARG A 312 -0.21 -30.29 16.92
N SER A 313 -0.68 -29.65 18.00
CA SER A 313 -1.79 -30.15 18.82
C SER A 313 -3.11 -30.26 18.04
N GLU A 314 -3.33 -29.34 17.10
CA GLU A 314 -4.50 -29.29 16.21
C GLU A 314 -4.32 -30.17 14.96
N LYS A 315 -3.22 -30.93 14.87
CA LYS A 315 -2.83 -31.82 13.75
C LYS A 315 -2.75 -31.09 12.41
N ILE A 316 -2.33 -29.83 12.42
CA ILE A 316 -2.10 -29.01 11.24
C ILE A 316 -0.66 -29.24 10.77
N ALA A 317 -0.50 -29.72 9.53
CA ALA A 317 0.81 -29.84 8.91
C ALA A 317 1.33 -28.47 8.45
N PHE A 318 2.60 -28.20 8.73
CA PHE A 318 3.31 -26.99 8.32
C PHE A 318 4.80 -27.31 8.13
N SER A 319 5.47 -26.49 7.33
CA SER A 319 6.92 -26.44 7.21
C SER A 319 7.47 -25.13 7.80
N VAL A 320 8.74 -25.15 8.19
CA VAL A 320 9.48 -23.97 8.66
C VAL A 320 10.62 -23.75 7.68
N VAL A 321 10.72 -22.54 7.12
CA VAL A 321 11.72 -22.19 6.12
C VAL A 321 12.53 -21.00 6.61
N HIS A 322 13.86 -21.11 6.57
CA HIS A 322 14.76 -20.00 6.83
C HIS A 322 15.32 -19.48 5.49
N SER A 323 15.19 -18.16 5.29
CA SER A 323 15.71 -17.46 4.11
C SER A 323 16.78 -16.45 4.52
N GLY A 324 17.98 -16.59 3.96
CA GLY A 324 19.09 -15.63 4.05
C GLY A 324 19.31 -14.88 2.73
N PRO A 325 20.40 -14.12 2.58
CA PRO A 325 20.74 -13.45 1.32
C PRO A 325 20.78 -14.44 0.15
N GLY A 326 20.09 -14.13 -0.95
CA GLY A 326 19.98 -14.98 -2.14
C GLY A 326 18.86 -16.03 -2.07
N ASP A 327 18.17 -16.21 -0.95
CA ASP A 327 17.02 -17.12 -0.86
C ASP A 327 15.71 -16.47 -1.33
N LEU A 328 15.10 -17.09 -2.34
CA LEU A 328 13.77 -16.81 -2.86
C LEU A 328 12.77 -17.80 -2.24
N VAL A 329 11.92 -17.33 -1.33
CA VAL A 329 10.82 -18.16 -0.78
C VAL A 329 9.60 -18.03 -1.68
N LEU A 330 8.92 -19.15 -1.95
CA LEU A 330 7.79 -19.27 -2.86
C LEU A 330 6.52 -19.69 -2.10
N THR A 331 5.42 -18.98 -2.34
CA THR A 331 4.09 -19.36 -1.82
C THR A 331 3.24 -20.02 -2.90
N ARG A 332 2.29 -20.87 -2.48
CA ARG A 332 1.33 -21.54 -3.37
C ARG A 332 -0.04 -20.85 -3.26
N PRO A 333 -0.93 -20.98 -4.28
CA PRO A 333 -2.27 -20.41 -4.23
C PRO A 333 -3.00 -20.72 -2.92
N ARG A 334 -3.47 -19.68 -2.24
CA ARG A 334 -4.20 -19.77 -0.96
C ARG A 334 -3.43 -20.44 0.19
N GLN A 335 -2.10 -20.55 0.10
CA GLN A 335 -1.26 -21.13 1.15
C GLN A 335 -1.07 -20.14 2.32
N TYR A 336 -1.59 -20.51 3.48
CA TYR A 336 -1.42 -19.70 4.69
C TYR A 336 0.02 -19.72 5.19
N HIS A 337 0.58 -18.55 5.45
CA HIS A 337 1.94 -18.39 5.91
C HIS A 337 2.10 -17.17 6.82
N ALA A 338 3.09 -17.23 7.72
CA ALA A 338 3.54 -16.12 8.56
C ALA A 338 5.05 -15.93 8.41
N VAL A 339 5.54 -14.70 8.54
CA VAL A 339 6.94 -14.34 8.26
C VAL A 339 7.47 -13.45 9.37
N ILE A 340 8.61 -13.80 9.97
CA ILE A 340 9.26 -12.97 10.99
C ILE A 340 10.76 -12.84 10.69
N ASN A 341 11.26 -11.61 10.67
CA ASN A 341 12.67 -11.28 10.57
C ASN A 341 13.44 -11.79 11.82
N ARG A 342 14.47 -12.61 11.64
CA ARG A 342 15.39 -13.03 12.72
C ARG A 342 16.41 -11.94 13.02
N THR A 343 16.83 -11.19 12.00
CA THR A 343 17.79 -10.07 12.10
C THR A 343 17.18 -8.81 11.50
N ALA A 344 17.85 -7.66 11.61
CA ALA A 344 17.63 -6.57 10.66
C ALA A 344 17.75 -7.13 9.22
N SER A 345 16.72 -6.92 8.39
CA SER A 345 16.57 -7.60 7.10
C SER A 345 15.95 -6.73 6.02
N PHE A 346 16.32 -6.99 4.75
CA PHE A 346 15.71 -6.43 3.56
C PHE A 346 15.43 -7.56 2.55
N ALA A 347 14.23 -7.55 1.96
CA ALA A 347 13.83 -8.40 0.85
C ALA A 347 12.96 -7.62 -0.15
N ILE A 348 12.79 -8.18 -1.35
CA ILE A 348 11.80 -7.74 -2.34
C ILE A 348 10.76 -8.83 -2.62
N ALA A 349 9.55 -8.44 -3.00
CA ALA A 349 8.46 -9.36 -3.29
C ALA A 349 7.45 -8.82 -4.31
N THR A 350 6.78 -9.72 -5.02
CA THR A 350 5.58 -9.41 -5.83
C THR A 350 4.73 -10.68 -6.00
N ASN A 351 3.55 -10.55 -6.59
CA ASN A 351 2.66 -11.68 -6.89
C ASN A 351 2.72 -12.10 -8.38
N PHE A 352 2.45 -13.38 -8.66
CA PHE A 352 2.50 -13.99 -9.99
C PHE A 352 1.48 -15.14 -10.13
N VAL A 353 1.32 -15.65 -11.35
CA VAL A 353 0.64 -16.91 -11.70
C VAL A 353 1.48 -17.72 -12.70
N LEU A 354 1.28 -19.03 -12.76
CA LEU A 354 1.99 -19.91 -13.71
C LEU A 354 1.09 -20.39 -14.84
N GLY A 355 1.61 -20.43 -16.07
CA GLY A 355 0.90 -20.98 -17.24
C GLY A 355 -0.52 -20.44 -17.36
N ASP A 356 -1.50 -21.35 -17.34
CA ASP A 356 -2.93 -21.05 -17.44
C ASP A 356 -3.68 -20.97 -16.07
N GLU A 357 -2.97 -20.95 -14.93
CA GLU A 357 -3.61 -20.90 -13.59
C GLU A 357 -4.63 -19.75 -13.49
N ASP A 358 -5.84 -20.02 -12.97
CA ASP A 358 -6.87 -18.98 -12.82
C ASP A 358 -6.62 -18.15 -11.54
N PRO A 359 -6.29 -16.85 -11.67
CA PRO A 359 -6.00 -15.97 -10.55
C PRO A 359 -7.22 -15.67 -9.67
N ILE A 360 -8.45 -15.88 -10.13
CA ILE A 360 -9.68 -15.54 -9.40
C ILE A 360 -10.49 -16.83 -9.12
N PRO A 361 -10.69 -17.22 -7.85
CA PRO A 361 -11.48 -18.41 -7.54
C PRO A 361 -12.96 -18.24 -7.95
N GLU A 362 -13.67 -19.37 -8.16
CA GLU A 362 -15.10 -19.43 -8.53
C GLU A 362 -16.01 -18.47 -7.74
N ARG A 363 -15.64 -18.19 -6.49
CA ARG A 363 -16.18 -17.14 -5.66
C ARG A 363 -15.05 -16.54 -4.82
N LEU A 364 -14.98 -15.20 -4.80
CA LEU A 364 -14.15 -14.44 -3.87
C LEU A 364 -15.03 -13.45 -3.10
N LEU A 365 -14.88 -13.37 -1.77
CA LEU A 365 -15.64 -12.45 -0.92
C LEU A 365 -14.71 -11.41 -0.28
N VAL A 366 -14.72 -10.18 -0.82
CA VAL A 366 -13.75 -9.11 -0.54
C VAL A 366 -14.34 -8.00 0.35
N CYS A 367 -13.52 -7.39 1.20
CA CYS A 367 -13.83 -6.17 1.96
C CYS A 367 -13.03 -4.97 1.43
N THR A 368 -13.23 -3.76 1.97
CA THR A 368 -12.51 -2.54 1.57
C THR A 368 -11.00 -2.55 1.87
N GLU A 369 -10.51 -3.53 2.63
CA GLU A 369 -9.07 -3.76 2.89
C GLU A 369 -8.47 -4.82 1.96
N ASP A 370 -9.29 -5.51 1.17
CA ASP A 370 -8.86 -6.57 0.24
C ASP A 370 -8.49 -5.95 -1.10
N ALA A 371 -7.34 -6.34 -1.64
CA ALA A 371 -6.82 -5.80 -2.89
C ALA A 371 -7.83 -5.97 -4.05
N PHE A 372 -8.53 -7.10 -4.12
CA PHE A 372 -9.49 -7.38 -5.19
C PHE A 372 -10.83 -6.63 -5.04
N PHE A 373 -10.99 -5.74 -4.05
CA PHE A 373 -12.22 -4.94 -3.86
C PHE A 373 -12.61 -4.10 -5.08
N HIS A 374 -11.65 -3.56 -5.82
CA HIS A 374 -11.91 -2.73 -7.00
C HIS A 374 -12.00 -3.54 -8.31
N VAL A 375 -11.58 -4.81 -8.32
CA VAL A 375 -11.53 -5.67 -9.52
C VAL A 375 -12.93 -6.09 -9.98
N LYS A 376 -13.29 -5.71 -11.22
CA LYS A 376 -14.59 -5.99 -11.86
C LYS A 376 -14.65 -7.41 -12.47
N ASP A 377 -14.74 -8.44 -11.63
CA ASP A 377 -15.08 -9.80 -12.05
C ASP A 377 -16.40 -10.25 -11.40
N HIS A 378 -17.25 -10.96 -12.16
CA HIS A 378 -18.53 -11.53 -11.70
C HIS A 378 -18.41 -12.52 -10.52
N ARG A 379 -17.24 -13.13 -10.31
CA ARG A 379 -16.91 -14.02 -9.18
C ARG A 379 -16.67 -13.26 -7.88
N ILE A 380 -16.35 -11.97 -7.96
CA ILE A 380 -15.96 -11.12 -6.84
C ILE A 380 -17.18 -10.44 -6.22
N ARG A 381 -17.47 -10.79 -4.97
CA ARG A 381 -18.58 -10.25 -4.17
C ARG A 381 -18.05 -9.33 -3.08
N ARG A 382 -18.62 -8.13 -2.97
CA ARG A 382 -18.16 -7.07 -2.06
C ARG A 382 -18.97 -7.05 -0.77
N LEU A 383 -18.31 -7.19 0.36
CA LEU A 383 -18.90 -6.92 1.68
C LEU A 383 -19.27 -5.43 1.78
N GLY A 384 -20.34 -5.12 2.51
CA GLY A 384 -20.92 -3.78 2.57
C GLY A 384 -21.83 -3.41 1.38
N SER A 385 -21.70 -4.06 0.23
CA SER A 385 -22.74 -3.98 -0.82
C SER A 385 -24.01 -4.70 -0.34
N ARG A 386 -25.15 -4.00 -0.32
CA ARG A 386 -26.43 -4.44 0.27
C ARG A 386 -26.75 -5.92 0.00
N ASN A 387 -26.79 -6.73 1.06
CA ASN A 387 -27.84 -7.74 1.28
C ASN A 387 -27.90 -8.37 2.70
N ALA A 388 -27.33 -7.72 3.73
CA ALA A 388 -27.45 -8.17 5.13
C ALA A 388 -28.82 -7.87 5.79
N PHE A 389 -29.84 -7.45 5.03
CA PHE A 389 -31.14 -7.00 5.54
C PHE A 389 -32.36 -7.79 5.00
N GLU A 390 -32.17 -8.74 4.07
CA GLU A 390 -33.29 -9.53 3.51
C GLU A 390 -33.41 -10.95 4.08
N GLU A 391 -32.31 -11.60 4.48
CA GLU A 391 -32.32 -13.04 4.83
C GLU A 391 -33.11 -13.38 6.11
N GLN A 392 -33.45 -12.38 6.94
CA GLN A 392 -34.23 -12.61 8.18
C GLN A 392 -35.75 -12.40 8.01
N ASN A 393 -36.22 -11.92 6.84
CA ASN A 393 -37.63 -11.49 6.63
C ASN A 393 -38.28 -12.06 5.34
N LYS A 394 -37.79 -13.19 4.80
CA LYS A 394 -38.44 -13.92 3.69
C LYS A 394 -38.74 -15.40 3.98
N ALA A 395 -38.84 -15.76 5.26
CA ALA A 395 -39.87 -16.71 5.64
C ALA A 395 -41.23 -16.04 5.39
N THR A 396 -42.17 -16.73 4.73
CA THR A 396 -43.46 -16.18 4.23
C THR A 396 -43.36 -15.38 2.93
N ILE A 397 -43.30 -16.07 1.79
CA ILE A 397 -44.31 -16.02 0.71
C ILE A 397 -44.01 -17.17 -0.28
N VAL A 398 -45.04 -17.92 -0.69
CA VAL A 398 -44.91 -19.14 -1.51
C VAL A 398 -45.45 -18.89 -2.92
N SER A 399 -44.67 -19.27 -3.95
CA SER A 399 -45.01 -19.14 -5.38
C SER A 399 -45.14 -17.66 -5.86
N VAL A 400 -44.92 -17.28 -7.11
CA VAL A 400 -45.45 -17.81 -8.38
C VAL A 400 -44.43 -17.64 -9.51
N LYS A 401 -44.35 -18.61 -10.43
CA LYS A 401 -43.77 -18.38 -11.77
C LYS A 401 -44.85 -17.76 -12.67
N ARG A 402 -44.60 -16.61 -13.31
CA ARG A 402 -44.67 -16.44 -14.79
C ARG A 402 -44.62 -15.00 -15.32
N HIS A 403 -43.96 -14.94 -16.49
CA HIS A 403 -44.20 -14.07 -17.66
C HIS A 403 -43.84 -12.58 -17.64
N THR A 404 -43.23 -12.23 -18.77
CA THR A 404 -42.91 -10.89 -19.29
C THR A 404 -44.16 -10.12 -19.70
N HIS A 405 -44.21 -8.83 -19.38
CA HIS A 405 -44.80 -7.80 -20.24
C HIS A 405 -44.07 -6.46 -20.02
N THR A 406 -44.06 -5.62 -21.05
CA THR A 406 -43.36 -4.31 -21.11
C THR A 406 -44.35 -3.14 -20.99
N ILE A 407 -43.84 -1.89 -21.11
CA ILE A 407 -44.57 -0.62 -21.32
C ILE A 407 -45.10 0.04 -20.01
N PRO A 408 -44.96 1.37 -19.77
CA PRO A 408 -43.99 2.35 -20.29
C PRO A 408 -43.34 3.26 -19.22
N GLU A 409 -42.36 4.08 -19.61
CA GLU A 409 -41.98 5.28 -18.86
C GLU A 409 -43.02 6.41 -19.01
N LYS A 410 -43.27 7.18 -17.93
CA LYS A 410 -43.22 8.67 -17.86
C LYS A 410 -43.95 9.24 -16.64
N ARG A 411 -43.22 9.95 -15.77
CA ARG A 411 -43.55 11.27 -15.15
C ARG A 411 -42.75 11.54 -13.85
N LEU A 412 -41.44 11.73 -13.97
CA LEU A 412 -40.71 12.68 -13.09
C LEU A 412 -39.45 13.29 -13.72
N PHE A 413 -39.03 12.84 -14.90
CA PHE A 413 -38.08 13.56 -15.73
C PHE A 413 -38.77 14.03 -17.00
N LYS A 414 -38.91 15.35 -17.11
CA LYS A 414 -39.24 16.05 -18.34
C LYS A 414 -38.36 17.30 -18.40
N ASP A 415 -37.91 17.64 -19.59
CA ASP A 415 -37.20 18.88 -19.91
C ASP A 415 -35.78 19.02 -19.31
N ILE A 416 -35.11 17.87 -19.06
CA ILE A 416 -33.71 17.68 -19.47
C ILE A 416 -33.72 16.59 -20.55
N SER A 417 -33.33 16.95 -21.77
CA SER A 417 -33.28 16.05 -22.93
C SER A 417 -32.07 15.12 -22.88
N ALA A 418 -32.19 13.94 -23.51
CA ALA A 418 -31.17 12.91 -23.47
C ALA A 418 -29.85 13.33 -24.14
N GLU A 419 -28.80 13.58 -23.34
CA GLU A 419 -27.42 13.77 -23.78
C GLU A 419 -26.45 13.16 -22.76
N SER A 420 -25.84 12.02 -23.14
CA SER A 420 -24.83 11.22 -22.40
C SER A 420 -25.24 10.57 -21.06
N SER A 421 -24.88 9.29 -20.89
CA SER A 421 -24.94 8.54 -19.62
C SER A 421 -23.79 8.87 -18.68
N ASP A 422 -22.68 9.39 -19.21
CA ASP A 422 -21.36 9.26 -18.60
C ASP A 422 -20.95 10.48 -17.75
N ILE A 423 -21.76 11.54 -17.79
CA ILE A 423 -21.53 12.79 -17.07
C ILE A 423 -22.05 12.75 -15.63
N PHE A 424 -23.11 11.98 -15.36
CA PHE A 424 -23.73 11.90 -14.04
C PHE A 424 -22.77 11.40 -12.93
N PRO A 425 -21.90 10.40 -13.17
CA PRO A 425 -20.91 9.95 -12.19
C PRO A 425 -19.93 11.06 -11.75
N VAL A 426 -19.41 11.87 -12.69
CA VAL A 426 -18.42 12.92 -12.36
C VAL A 426 -19.03 13.98 -11.44
N ILE A 427 -20.28 14.40 -11.70
CA ILE A 427 -20.98 15.36 -10.85
C ILE A 427 -21.31 14.75 -9.47
N ALA A 428 -21.69 13.47 -9.40
CA ALA A 428 -21.93 12.78 -8.14
C ALA A 428 -20.65 12.67 -7.29
N THR A 429 -19.53 12.24 -7.89
CA THR A 429 -18.21 12.14 -7.24
C THR A 429 -17.73 13.50 -6.74
N LEU A 430 -17.85 14.56 -7.55
CA LEU A 430 -17.51 15.93 -7.12
C LEU A 430 -18.42 16.44 -6.00
N THR A 431 -19.73 16.15 -6.04
CA THR A 431 -20.66 16.55 -4.98
C THR A 431 -20.33 15.85 -3.67
N SER A 432 -20.00 14.55 -3.72
CA SER A 432 -19.58 13.76 -2.57
C SER A 432 -18.26 14.26 -1.97
N TRP A 433 -17.23 14.49 -2.80
CA TRP A 433 -15.96 15.07 -2.35
C TRP A 433 -16.14 16.39 -1.60
N MET A 434 -17.00 17.27 -2.12
CA MET A 434 -17.30 18.59 -1.52
C MET A 434 -18.00 18.52 -0.16
N GLN A 435 -18.42 17.33 0.29
CA GLN A 435 -19.00 17.07 1.62
C GLN A 435 -18.00 16.41 2.59
N THR A 436 -16.73 16.23 2.20
CA THR A 436 -15.66 15.64 3.04
C THR A 436 -14.74 16.70 3.65
N THR A 437 -13.76 16.28 4.44
CA THR A 437 -12.63 17.13 4.88
C THR A 437 -11.66 17.47 3.73
N GLY A 438 -11.64 16.67 2.67
CA GLY A 438 -10.71 16.75 1.54
C GLY A 438 -10.59 18.13 0.86
N PRO A 439 -11.68 18.84 0.53
CA PRO A 439 -11.65 20.21 0.00
C PRO A 439 -10.88 21.20 0.88
N ILE A 440 -11.00 21.07 2.20
CA ILE A 440 -10.32 21.94 3.17
C ILE A 440 -8.85 21.54 3.26
N LEU A 441 -8.55 20.25 3.42
CA LEU A 441 -7.18 19.74 3.48
C LEU A 441 -6.39 20.06 2.19
N ARG A 442 -7.07 20.09 1.03
CA ARG A 442 -6.47 20.55 -0.22
C ARG A 442 -6.14 22.04 -0.20
N LEU A 443 -7.06 22.88 0.27
CA LEU A 443 -6.85 24.32 0.42
C LEU A 443 -5.68 24.60 1.36
N VAL A 444 -5.60 23.90 2.50
CA VAL A 444 -4.47 23.95 3.45
C VAL A 444 -3.16 23.61 2.74
N SER A 445 -3.08 22.47 2.06
CA SER A 445 -1.87 22.01 1.37
C SER A 445 -1.43 22.96 0.25
N LEU A 446 -2.36 23.51 -0.53
CA LEU A 446 -2.05 24.52 -1.54
C LEU A 446 -1.50 25.82 -0.90
N VAL A 447 -2.07 26.27 0.21
CA VAL A 447 -1.56 27.44 0.96
C VAL A 447 -0.16 27.16 1.52
N GLY A 448 0.08 26.00 2.12
CA GLY A 448 1.39 25.60 2.64
C GLY A 448 2.49 25.61 1.56
N ILE A 449 2.23 25.01 0.40
CA ILE A 449 3.18 24.99 -0.73
C ILE A 449 3.45 26.41 -1.27
N TRP A 450 2.44 27.29 -1.27
CA TRP A 450 2.59 28.69 -1.65
C TRP A 450 3.43 29.49 -0.64
N ARG A 451 3.19 29.32 0.66
CA ARG A 451 3.98 29.94 1.73
C ARG A 451 5.44 29.51 1.64
N CYS A 452 5.71 28.20 1.55
CA CYS A 452 7.06 27.63 1.62
C CYS A 452 7.91 27.74 0.34
N ASN A 453 7.47 28.48 -0.69
CA ASN A 453 8.17 28.55 -1.97
C ASN A 453 8.38 29.98 -2.50
N ASP A 454 9.35 30.70 -1.91
CA ASP A 454 9.74 32.06 -2.35
C ASP A 454 10.16 32.15 -3.83
N SER A 455 10.79 31.11 -4.39
CA SER A 455 11.19 31.07 -5.81
C SER A 455 9.97 31.11 -6.73
N LEU A 456 8.97 30.29 -6.42
CA LEU A 456 7.68 30.26 -7.10
C LEU A 456 6.94 31.61 -6.97
N ARG A 457 6.88 32.18 -5.76
CA ARG A 457 6.23 33.49 -5.52
C ARG A 457 6.89 34.60 -6.36
N LYS A 458 8.22 34.67 -6.39
CA LYS A 458 8.98 35.62 -7.22
C LYS A 458 8.75 35.39 -8.72
N SER A 459 8.73 34.13 -9.16
CA SER A 459 8.48 33.77 -10.57
C SER A 459 7.07 34.20 -11.01
N LEU A 460 6.05 34.01 -10.16
CA LEU A 460 4.67 34.43 -10.46
C LEU A 460 4.46 35.95 -10.44
N LEU A 461 5.18 36.69 -9.60
CA LEU A 461 5.19 38.15 -9.67
C LEU A 461 5.83 38.65 -10.98
N GLN A 462 6.88 37.98 -11.45
CA GLN A 462 7.50 38.27 -12.75
C GLN A 462 6.56 37.92 -13.93
N ILE A 463 5.69 36.92 -13.80
CA ILE A 463 4.67 36.57 -14.80
C ILE A 463 3.56 37.62 -14.92
N GLN A 464 3.24 38.34 -13.84
CA GLN A 464 2.14 39.31 -13.82
C GLN A 464 2.41 40.58 -14.64
N SER A 465 3.68 40.95 -14.84
CA SER A 465 4.09 42.10 -15.65
C SER A 465 4.28 41.78 -17.15
N GLN A 466 4.13 40.52 -17.53
CA GLN A 466 4.56 39.96 -18.83
C GLN A 466 3.44 39.86 -19.86
N HIS A 467 3.79 39.84 -21.16
CA HIS A 467 2.82 39.88 -22.26
C HIS A 467 3.04 38.79 -23.33
N GLY A 468 2.16 37.78 -23.31
CA GLY A 468 1.98 36.82 -24.41
C GLY A 468 3.04 35.72 -24.47
N ASN A 469 4.27 36.06 -24.85
CA ASN A 469 5.37 35.08 -24.96
C ASN A 469 5.98 34.72 -23.62
N GLU A 470 6.37 35.74 -22.88
CA GLU A 470 7.08 35.59 -21.62
C GLU A 470 6.20 34.83 -20.61
N LEU A 471 4.88 35.07 -20.66
CA LEU A 471 3.85 34.29 -19.95
C LEU A 471 3.88 32.77 -20.26
N LEU A 472 4.20 32.37 -21.49
CA LEU A 472 4.28 30.97 -21.92
C LEU A 472 5.65 30.35 -21.59
N GLU A 473 6.73 31.10 -21.74
CA GLU A 473 8.08 30.68 -21.31
C GLU A 473 8.13 30.52 -19.79
N ALA A 474 7.53 31.43 -19.05
CA ALA A 474 7.45 31.40 -17.60
C ALA A 474 6.39 30.41 -17.07
N LEU A 475 5.29 30.14 -17.78
CA LEU A 475 4.46 28.94 -17.55
C LEU A 475 5.30 27.65 -17.62
N SER A 476 6.20 27.57 -18.60
CA SER A 476 7.13 26.43 -18.72
C SER A 476 8.12 26.40 -17.54
N GLY A 477 8.60 27.56 -17.09
CA GLY A 477 9.42 27.72 -15.88
C GLY A 477 8.69 27.48 -14.54
N LEU A 478 7.36 27.56 -14.52
CA LEU A 478 6.53 27.13 -13.39
C LEU A 478 6.37 25.61 -13.35
N SER A 479 6.25 24.98 -14.52
CA SER A 479 6.14 23.53 -14.63
C SER A 479 7.32 22.82 -13.96
N SER A 480 8.56 23.27 -14.22
CA SER A 480 9.75 22.74 -13.55
C SER A 480 9.76 23.00 -12.04
N GLN A 481 9.43 24.22 -11.58
CA GLN A 481 9.43 24.58 -10.15
C GLN A 481 8.31 23.92 -9.32
N THR A 482 7.22 23.50 -9.96
CA THR A 482 6.07 22.86 -9.30
C THR A 482 5.93 21.36 -9.55
N SER A 483 6.73 20.79 -10.47
CA SER A 483 6.79 19.35 -10.80
C SER A 483 6.78 18.41 -9.57
N ARG A 484 7.51 18.77 -8.50
CA ARG A 484 7.57 18.05 -7.22
C ARG A 484 6.26 18.02 -6.39
N TYR A 485 5.21 18.71 -6.84
CA TYR A 485 3.91 18.82 -6.19
C TYR A 485 2.79 18.72 -7.25
N SER A 486 2.46 17.50 -7.69
CA SER A 486 1.53 17.20 -8.79
C SER A 486 0.17 17.93 -8.73
N HIS A 487 -0.45 18.00 -7.54
CA HIS A 487 -1.71 18.72 -7.32
C HIS A 487 -1.56 20.24 -7.40
N PHE A 488 -0.47 20.79 -6.88
CA PHE A 488 -0.20 22.24 -6.90
C PHE A 488 0.16 22.71 -8.31
N HIS A 489 0.97 21.94 -9.03
CA HIS A 489 1.22 22.10 -10.47
C HIS A 489 -0.10 22.12 -11.24
N SER A 490 -0.92 21.09 -11.06
CA SER A 490 -2.23 20.95 -11.74
C SER A 490 -3.21 22.08 -11.43
N PHE A 491 -3.21 22.56 -10.18
CA PHE A 491 -3.97 23.75 -9.77
C PHE A 491 -3.47 25.01 -10.50
N LEU A 492 -2.17 25.30 -10.41
CA LEU A 492 -1.58 26.53 -10.92
C LEU A 492 -1.63 26.61 -12.44
N GLU A 493 -1.31 25.52 -13.15
CA GLU A 493 -1.41 25.43 -14.60
C GLU A 493 -2.84 25.72 -15.08
N THR A 494 -3.85 25.16 -14.41
CA THR A 494 -5.26 25.40 -14.74
C THR A 494 -5.64 26.86 -14.48
N LEU A 495 -5.24 27.43 -13.34
CA LEU A 495 -5.54 28.80 -12.94
C LEU A 495 -4.91 29.86 -13.86
N VAL A 496 -3.64 29.70 -14.25
CA VAL A 496 -2.97 30.60 -15.20
C VAL A 496 -3.64 30.51 -16.57
N ASN A 497 -3.97 29.31 -17.06
CA ASN A 497 -4.61 29.15 -18.38
C ASN A 497 -6.03 29.74 -18.43
N ILE A 498 -6.82 29.62 -17.36
CA ILE A 498 -8.12 30.33 -17.23
C ILE A 498 -7.92 31.84 -17.34
N ARG A 499 -6.98 32.42 -16.58
CA ARG A 499 -6.69 33.87 -16.61
C ARG A 499 -6.15 34.32 -17.97
N PHE A 500 -5.30 33.52 -18.62
CA PHE A 500 -4.81 33.78 -19.97
C PHE A 500 -5.97 33.88 -20.98
N VAL A 501 -6.89 32.90 -20.98
CA VAL A 501 -8.04 32.91 -21.89
C VAL A 501 -9.01 34.06 -21.60
N ARG A 502 -9.29 34.36 -20.32
CA ARG A 502 -10.07 35.55 -19.94
C ARG A 502 -9.42 36.84 -20.46
N SER A 503 -8.09 36.98 -20.42
CA SER A 503 -7.38 38.17 -20.95
C SER A 503 -7.40 38.31 -22.49
N LEU A 504 -7.65 37.22 -23.22
CA LEU A 504 -7.78 37.24 -24.68
C LEU A 504 -9.22 37.47 -25.15
N GLN A 505 -10.21 37.31 -24.28
CA GLN A 505 -11.62 37.58 -24.56
C GLN A 505 -11.92 39.08 -24.39
N SER A 506 -12.78 39.62 -25.25
CA SER A 506 -13.39 40.94 -25.01
C SER A 506 -14.72 40.74 -24.26
N PRO A 507 -15.10 41.62 -23.33
CA PRO A 507 -16.41 41.56 -22.67
C PRO A 507 -17.56 41.36 -23.67
N GLY A 508 -18.46 40.42 -23.34
CA GLY A 508 -19.61 40.06 -24.18
C GLY A 508 -19.33 39.26 -25.47
N LYS A 509 -18.08 38.94 -25.83
CA LYS A 509 -17.75 38.25 -27.10
C LYS A 509 -17.43 36.77 -26.92
N LYS A 510 -18.35 35.90 -27.36
CA LYS A 510 -18.25 34.42 -27.34
C LYS A 510 -17.03 33.81 -28.09
N ARG A 511 -16.29 34.59 -28.89
CA ARG A 511 -15.09 34.14 -29.62
C ARG A 511 -13.95 35.14 -29.43
N ILE A 512 -12.76 34.64 -29.10
CA ILE A 512 -11.52 35.43 -29.08
C ILE A 512 -11.27 36.00 -30.49
N PRO A 513 -10.96 37.31 -30.64
CA PRO A 513 -10.72 37.90 -31.95
C PRO A 513 -9.57 37.24 -32.71
N ARG A 514 -9.72 37.05 -34.04
CA ARG A 514 -8.65 36.50 -34.90
C ARG A 514 -7.34 37.28 -34.79
N LYS A 515 -7.39 38.61 -34.63
CA LYS A 515 -6.20 39.45 -34.39
C LYS A 515 -5.48 39.10 -33.08
N SER A 516 -6.21 38.75 -32.02
CA SER A 516 -5.63 38.29 -30.75
C SER A 516 -4.96 36.92 -30.89
N VAL A 517 -5.61 35.98 -31.58
CA VAL A 517 -5.04 34.66 -31.92
C VAL A 517 -3.75 34.80 -32.72
N GLU A 518 -3.78 35.55 -33.83
CA GLU A 518 -2.59 35.72 -34.68
C GLU A 518 -1.48 36.54 -34.00
N ARG A 519 -1.80 37.41 -33.02
CA ARG A 519 -0.80 38.08 -32.18
C ARG A 519 -0.04 37.05 -31.34
N VAL A 520 -0.74 36.15 -30.66
CA VAL A 520 -0.11 35.09 -29.84
C VAL A 520 0.67 34.10 -30.72
N LEU A 521 0.13 33.68 -31.87
CA LEU A 521 0.83 32.73 -32.76
C LEU A 521 2.13 33.32 -33.33
N ARG A 522 2.10 34.56 -33.83
CA ARG A 522 3.33 35.27 -34.25
C ARG A 522 4.34 35.37 -33.12
N ALA A 523 3.86 35.63 -31.90
CA ALA A 523 4.72 35.70 -30.73
C ALA A 523 5.38 34.33 -30.44
N ARG A 524 4.61 33.24 -30.38
CA ARG A 524 5.10 31.85 -30.19
C ARG A 524 6.03 31.35 -31.30
N LYS A 525 6.38 32.19 -32.30
CA LYS A 525 7.11 31.84 -33.54
C LYS A 525 6.42 30.74 -34.34
N LEU A 526 5.12 30.55 -34.13
CA LEU A 526 4.31 29.56 -34.82
C LEU A 526 3.79 30.14 -36.14
N ASP A 527 3.61 29.24 -37.10
CA ASP A 527 3.15 29.56 -38.43
C ASP A 527 1.68 30.02 -38.43
N LEU A 528 1.32 30.82 -39.43
CA LEU A 528 -0.04 31.35 -39.60
C LEU A 528 -0.81 30.56 -40.67
N THR A 529 -0.73 29.23 -40.64
CA THR A 529 -1.61 28.34 -41.42
C THR A 529 -3.05 28.33 -40.86
N PRO A 530 -4.04 27.89 -41.65
CA PRO A 530 -5.35 27.52 -41.13
C PRO A 530 -5.27 26.45 -40.02
N GLU A 531 -4.36 25.50 -40.15
CA GLU A 531 -4.18 24.32 -39.29
C GLU A 531 -3.68 24.72 -37.90
N THR A 532 -2.57 25.47 -37.82
CA THR A 532 -2.04 25.98 -36.54
C THR A 532 -3.02 26.94 -35.87
N ARG A 533 -3.75 27.78 -36.64
CA ARG A 533 -4.86 28.58 -36.11
C ARG A 533 -6.00 27.74 -35.55
N LYS A 534 -6.33 26.59 -36.15
CA LYS A 534 -7.41 25.69 -35.72
C LYS A 534 -6.99 24.93 -34.45
N SER A 535 -5.76 24.39 -34.42
CA SER A 535 -5.18 23.72 -33.25
C SER A 535 -5.19 24.64 -32.02
N PHE A 536 -4.63 25.85 -32.14
CA PHE A 536 -4.61 26.81 -31.05
C PHE A 536 -6.02 27.33 -30.66
N GLN A 537 -6.99 27.31 -31.58
CA GLN A 537 -8.39 27.62 -31.23
C GLN A 537 -9.09 26.50 -30.45
N ASN A 538 -8.69 25.23 -30.65
CA ASN A 538 -9.14 24.09 -29.84
C ASN A 538 -8.50 24.16 -28.45
N GLU A 539 -7.19 24.40 -28.34
CA GLU A 539 -6.46 24.67 -27.08
C GLU A 539 -7.16 25.77 -26.26
N LEU A 540 -7.40 26.93 -26.89
CA LEU A 540 -8.16 28.04 -26.31
C LEU A 540 -9.65 27.75 -26.05
N SER A 541 -10.20 26.62 -26.49
CA SER A 541 -11.58 26.21 -26.18
C SER A 541 -11.65 25.35 -24.91
N HIS A 542 -10.67 24.47 -24.69
CA HIS A 542 -10.57 23.64 -23.48
C HIS A 542 -10.51 24.52 -22.21
N TYR A 543 -9.73 25.59 -22.25
CA TYR A 543 -9.62 26.54 -21.15
C TYR A 543 -10.84 27.46 -20.99
N ARG A 544 -11.75 27.55 -21.99
CA ARG A 544 -13.04 28.23 -21.81
C ARG A 544 -14.02 27.39 -21.02
N SER A 545 -14.10 26.07 -21.26
CA SER A 545 -14.91 25.17 -20.41
C SER A 545 -14.54 25.33 -18.93
N TRP A 546 -13.23 25.41 -18.64
CA TRP A 546 -12.72 25.71 -17.30
C TRP A 546 -13.07 27.11 -16.79
N ALA A 547 -12.96 28.15 -17.62
CA ALA A 547 -13.33 29.51 -17.23
C ALA A 547 -14.85 29.70 -17.00
N ASP A 548 -15.67 28.95 -17.73
CA ASP A 548 -17.14 28.91 -17.65
C ASP A 548 -17.62 28.04 -16.45
N PHE A 549 -16.88 26.97 -16.11
CA PHE A 549 -17.06 26.17 -14.88
C PHE A 549 -16.73 27.02 -13.64
N CYS A 550 -15.64 27.77 -13.64
CA CYS A 550 -15.29 28.74 -12.59
C CYS A 550 -16.12 30.05 -12.64
N GLY A 551 -17.35 30.00 -13.18
CA GLY A 551 -18.11 31.18 -13.60
C GLY A 551 -18.62 32.12 -12.49
N GLU A 552 -19.28 33.19 -12.91
CA GLU A 552 -19.88 34.22 -12.03
C GLU A 552 -21.30 33.84 -11.60
N ALA A 553 -21.67 34.11 -10.35
CA ALA A 553 -23.04 34.09 -9.83
C ALA A 553 -23.43 35.51 -9.36
N PRO A 554 -24.71 35.77 -9.01
CA PRO A 554 -25.16 37.13 -8.68
C PRO A 554 -24.44 37.76 -7.47
N ASP A 555 -24.20 36.97 -6.42
CA ASP A 555 -23.71 37.46 -5.12
C ASP A 555 -22.26 37.04 -4.81
N TYR A 556 -21.72 36.06 -5.53
CA TYR A 556 -20.33 35.60 -5.44
C TYR A 556 -19.91 34.84 -6.71
N THR A 557 -18.61 34.56 -6.90
CA THR A 557 -18.09 33.83 -8.07
C THR A 557 -17.60 32.43 -7.69
N TYR A 558 -17.75 31.46 -8.58
CA TYR A 558 -17.23 30.09 -8.38
C TYR A 558 -15.71 29.98 -8.58
N ASP A 559 -14.99 31.04 -8.97
CA ASP A 559 -13.52 31.05 -9.15
C ASP A 559 -12.77 30.26 -8.05
N GLY A 560 -13.10 30.51 -6.78
CA GLY A 560 -12.49 29.88 -5.61
C GLY A 560 -12.57 28.34 -5.58
N ILE A 561 -13.52 27.73 -6.30
CA ILE A 561 -13.72 26.27 -6.33
C ILE A 561 -12.49 25.52 -6.82
N LEU A 562 -11.65 26.13 -7.67
CA LEU A 562 -10.44 25.49 -8.21
C LEU A 562 -9.42 25.12 -7.12
N CYS A 563 -9.48 25.77 -5.95
CA CYS A 563 -8.71 25.40 -4.76
C CYS A 563 -9.24 24.14 -4.08
N LEU A 564 -10.52 23.82 -4.29
CA LEU A 564 -11.28 22.81 -3.55
C LEU A 564 -11.42 21.48 -4.33
N LEU A 565 -11.52 21.52 -5.66
CA LEU A 565 -11.60 20.34 -6.54
C LEU A 565 -10.41 19.38 -6.34
N PRO A 566 -10.58 18.04 -6.41
CA PRO A 566 -9.56 17.04 -6.00
C PRO A 566 -8.32 16.93 -6.91
N LEU A 567 -8.08 17.87 -7.84
CA LEU A 567 -7.12 17.74 -8.95
C LEU A 567 -5.71 17.34 -8.48
N GLY A 568 -5.38 16.07 -8.70
CA GLY A 568 -4.10 15.42 -8.35
C GLY A 568 -3.81 15.30 -6.84
N PHE A 569 -4.76 15.61 -5.96
CA PHE A 569 -4.53 15.77 -4.52
C PHE A 569 -4.91 14.56 -3.67
N SER A 570 -5.84 13.72 -4.14
CA SER A 570 -6.22 12.49 -3.46
C SER A 570 -6.55 11.41 -4.47
N ASP A 571 -5.83 10.30 -4.41
CA ASP A 571 -6.03 9.13 -5.27
C ASP A 571 -7.34 8.40 -4.97
N GLN A 572 -8.02 8.77 -3.86
CA GLN A 572 -9.35 8.25 -3.50
C GLN A 572 -10.49 8.90 -4.30
N VAL A 573 -10.24 9.97 -5.05
CA VAL A 573 -11.27 10.68 -5.82
C VAL A 573 -10.83 10.89 -7.26
N GLU A 574 -11.16 9.91 -8.09
CA GLU A 574 -10.84 9.83 -9.52
C GLU A 574 -11.63 10.88 -10.34
N VAL A 575 -11.20 12.14 -10.29
CA VAL A 575 -11.68 13.22 -11.17
C VAL A 575 -10.50 13.98 -11.77
N ARG A 576 -10.20 13.70 -13.04
CA ARG A 576 -9.07 14.24 -13.77
C ARG A 576 -9.42 15.60 -14.39
N ARG A 577 -8.40 16.34 -14.82
CA ARG A 577 -8.58 17.68 -15.45
C ARG A 577 -9.38 17.64 -16.76
N ASN A 578 -9.46 16.48 -17.42
CA ASN A 578 -10.27 16.28 -18.62
C ASN A 578 -11.74 15.98 -18.29
N ASP A 579 -12.02 15.27 -17.20
CA ASP A 579 -13.38 14.87 -16.82
C ASP A 579 -14.25 16.08 -16.42
N ILE A 580 -13.61 17.14 -15.89
CA ILE A 580 -14.25 18.44 -15.64
C ILE A 580 -14.32 19.31 -16.91
N ARG A 581 -13.31 19.25 -17.79
CA ARG A 581 -13.27 19.98 -19.08
C ARG A 581 -14.44 19.59 -19.98
N ASP A 582 -14.83 18.32 -19.95
CA ASP A 582 -15.82 17.72 -20.85
C ASP A 582 -17.26 17.76 -20.29
N LEU A 583 -17.47 18.37 -19.11
CA LEU A 583 -18.81 18.60 -18.55
C LEU A 583 -19.62 19.55 -19.43
N THR A 584 -20.84 19.14 -19.79
CA THR A 584 -21.80 20.03 -20.47
C THR A 584 -22.22 21.18 -19.56
N LYS A 585 -22.71 22.26 -20.17
CA LYS A 585 -23.17 23.44 -19.41
C LYS A 585 -24.27 23.13 -18.38
N ALA A 586 -25.21 22.24 -18.73
CA ALA A 586 -26.24 21.80 -17.80
C ALA A 586 -25.65 21.04 -16.59
N ALA A 587 -24.60 20.25 -16.79
CA ALA A 587 -23.99 19.43 -15.75
C ALA A 587 -23.29 20.27 -14.67
N TYR A 588 -22.42 21.22 -15.07
CA TYR A 588 -21.78 22.08 -14.07
C TYR A 588 -22.76 23.08 -13.44
N GLN A 589 -23.83 23.50 -14.15
CA GLN A 589 -24.92 24.26 -13.54
C GLN A 589 -25.69 23.45 -12.48
N SER A 590 -25.97 22.16 -12.73
CA SER A 590 -26.56 21.27 -11.72
C SER A 590 -25.62 21.02 -10.53
N PHE A 591 -24.32 20.90 -10.78
CA PHE A 591 -23.30 20.79 -9.73
C PHE A 591 -23.31 22.01 -8.82
N HIS A 592 -23.31 23.22 -9.41
CA HIS A 592 -23.36 24.46 -8.65
C HIS A 592 -24.64 24.57 -7.81
N LEU A 593 -25.80 24.14 -8.33
CA LEU A 593 -27.03 24.09 -7.54
C LEU A 593 -26.90 23.18 -6.31
N ASN A 594 -26.27 22.00 -6.45
CA ASN A 594 -25.99 21.11 -5.30
C ASN A 594 -25.02 21.75 -4.29
N LEU A 595 -24.01 22.51 -4.75
CA LEU A 595 -23.07 23.16 -3.84
C LEU A 595 -23.70 24.31 -3.03
N ASN A 596 -24.71 24.98 -3.58
CA ASN A 596 -25.46 26.01 -2.84
C ASN A 596 -26.34 25.44 -1.73
N THR A 597 -26.55 24.12 -1.65
CA THR A 597 -27.21 23.49 -0.48
C THR A 597 -26.24 23.19 0.66
N LEU A 598 -24.94 23.46 0.50
CA LEU A 598 -23.94 23.29 1.56
C LEU A 598 -23.68 24.65 2.25
N PRO A 599 -24.05 24.82 3.53
CA PRO A 599 -24.09 26.13 4.19
C PRO A 599 -22.70 26.79 4.32
N TYR A 600 -21.64 26.00 4.40
CA TYR A 600 -20.26 26.47 4.43
C TYR A 600 -19.63 26.75 3.05
N PHE A 601 -20.23 26.27 1.95
CA PHE A 601 -19.56 26.26 0.64
C PHE A 601 -19.25 27.67 0.12
N SER A 602 -20.19 28.62 0.28
CA SER A 602 -19.99 30.00 -0.18
C SER A 602 -18.79 30.67 0.51
N GLY A 603 -18.64 30.48 1.82
CA GLY A 603 -17.50 30.95 2.60
C GLY A 603 -16.20 30.23 2.23
N LEU A 604 -16.22 28.91 2.10
CA LEU A 604 -15.05 28.12 1.69
C LEU A 604 -14.56 28.52 0.28
N CYS A 605 -15.49 28.77 -0.65
CA CYS A 605 -15.20 29.30 -1.98
C CYS A 605 -14.58 30.71 -1.90
N GLN A 606 -15.10 31.61 -1.06
CA GLN A 606 -14.51 32.94 -0.85
C GLN A 606 -13.07 32.87 -0.31
N ILE A 607 -12.75 31.93 0.60
CA ILE A 607 -11.37 31.72 1.09
C ILE A 607 -10.47 31.23 -0.06
N GLY A 608 -10.95 30.25 -0.85
CA GLY A 608 -10.30 29.80 -2.07
C GLY A 608 -10.02 30.94 -3.06
N GLN A 609 -10.97 31.86 -3.25
CA GLN A 609 -10.81 33.02 -4.13
C GLN A 609 -9.81 34.04 -3.57
N ARG A 610 -9.82 34.31 -2.25
CA ARG A 610 -8.82 35.17 -1.60
C ARG A 610 -7.41 34.64 -1.82
N PHE A 611 -7.21 33.32 -1.71
CA PHE A 611 -5.95 32.67 -2.05
C PHE A 611 -5.56 32.85 -3.52
N GLN A 612 -6.48 32.62 -4.47
CA GLN A 612 -6.21 32.86 -5.90
C GLN A 612 -5.93 34.33 -6.25
N ASN A 613 -6.41 35.28 -5.45
CA ASN A 613 -6.09 36.69 -5.62
C ASN A 613 -4.74 37.04 -4.98
N ALA A 614 -4.40 36.49 -3.81
CA ALA A 614 -3.07 36.63 -3.22
C ALA A 614 -1.94 36.07 -4.11
N ILE A 615 -2.21 35.06 -4.94
CA ILE A 615 -1.24 34.55 -5.94
C ILE A 615 -1.00 35.57 -7.09
N PHE A 616 -1.99 36.39 -7.44
CA PHE A 616 -2.00 37.21 -8.67
C PHE A 616 -2.17 38.73 -8.47
N GLY A 617 -2.26 39.22 -7.23
CA GLY A 617 -2.56 40.64 -7.00
C GLY A 617 -2.55 41.10 -5.54
N LEU A 618 -1.39 41.62 -5.11
CA LEU A 618 -1.24 42.78 -4.21
C LEU A 618 -2.06 42.82 -2.91
N THR A 619 -2.37 41.67 -2.33
CA THR A 619 -2.95 41.56 -0.99
C THR A 619 -2.24 40.45 -0.22
N ASP A 620 -1.76 40.76 0.99
CA ASP A 620 -1.26 39.74 1.89
C ASP A 620 -2.38 38.79 2.25
N LEU A 621 -2.20 37.50 1.93
CA LEU A 621 -2.99 36.44 2.54
C LEU A 621 -2.67 36.46 4.03
N LYS A 622 -3.56 37.07 4.83
CA LYS A 622 -3.47 37.02 6.30
C LYS A 622 -3.31 35.56 6.74
N GLU A 623 -2.54 35.34 7.80
CA GLU A 623 -2.42 34.02 8.42
C GLU A 623 -3.82 33.47 8.73
N GLN A 624 -4.14 32.29 8.21
CA GLN A 624 -5.38 31.58 8.50
C GLN A 624 -5.22 30.80 9.81
N PRO A 625 -6.27 30.58 10.62
CA PRO A 625 -6.11 29.92 11.92
C PRO A 625 -5.55 28.48 11.83
N PHE A 626 -5.77 27.78 10.70
CA PHE A 626 -5.14 26.49 10.45
C PHE A 626 -3.61 26.55 10.29
N GLU A 627 -3.03 27.67 9.88
CA GLU A 627 -1.56 27.81 9.70
C GLU A 627 -0.81 27.80 11.04
N GLN A 628 -1.54 27.95 12.16
CA GLN A 628 -1.02 27.82 13.53
C GLN A 628 -1.16 26.39 14.09
N VAL A 629 -1.82 25.48 13.37
CA VAL A 629 -2.02 24.07 13.74
C VAL A 629 -1.04 23.19 12.95
N GLN A 630 -0.53 22.12 13.56
CA GLN A 630 0.35 21.19 12.84
C GLN A 630 -0.43 20.41 11.77
N GLU A 631 0.17 20.21 10.60
CA GLU A 631 -0.44 19.45 9.49
C GLU A 631 -0.84 18.02 9.91
N GLU A 632 -0.01 17.39 10.76
CA GLU A 632 -0.27 16.07 11.37
C GLU A 632 -1.55 16.00 12.22
N ASP A 633 -2.03 17.15 12.73
CA ASP A 633 -3.23 17.26 13.55
C ASP A 633 -4.44 17.77 12.75
N LEU A 634 -4.24 18.69 11.80
CA LEU A 634 -5.28 19.09 10.83
C LEU A 634 -5.84 17.88 10.08
N MET A 635 -4.99 16.94 9.67
CA MET A 635 -5.38 15.69 9.01
C MET A 635 -6.22 14.73 9.90
N ARG A 636 -6.37 15.01 11.20
CA ARG A 636 -7.14 14.21 12.16
C ARG A 636 -8.47 14.86 12.58
N LEU A 637 -8.67 16.13 12.27
CA LEU A 637 -9.87 16.85 12.69
C LEU A 637 -11.10 16.45 11.85
N PRO A 638 -12.29 16.29 12.47
CA PRO A 638 -13.54 16.15 11.74
C PRO A 638 -13.87 17.42 10.94
N LEU A 639 -14.80 17.30 9.99
CA LEU A 639 -15.21 18.43 9.14
C LEU A 639 -15.71 19.62 9.96
N GLU A 640 -16.46 19.38 11.04
CA GLU A 640 -16.98 20.43 11.93
C GLU A 640 -15.87 21.28 12.56
N ASP A 641 -14.77 20.67 13.03
CA ASP A 641 -13.63 21.37 13.63
C ASP A 641 -12.81 22.11 12.57
N LEU A 642 -12.63 21.52 11.38
CA LEU A 642 -11.99 22.19 10.24
C LEU A 642 -12.81 23.41 9.74
N LEU A 643 -14.14 23.34 9.79
CA LEU A 643 -15.01 24.48 9.50
C LEU A 643 -14.92 25.55 10.59
N ALA A 644 -14.86 25.16 11.87
CA ALA A 644 -14.65 26.10 12.98
C ALA A 644 -13.31 26.85 12.87
N LEU A 645 -12.22 26.17 12.50
CA LEU A 645 -10.91 26.79 12.22
C LEU A 645 -10.95 27.78 11.05
N LEU A 646 -11.91 27.66 10.14
CA LEU A 646 -12.13 28.61 9.04
C LEU A 646 -13.18 29.70 9.37
N GLY A 647 -13.82 29.63 10.54
CA GLY A 647 -14.93 30.52 10.92
C GLY A 647 -16.20 30.30 10.09
N LEU A 648 -16.42 29.07 9.61
CA LEU A 648 -17.54 28.69 8.74
C LEU A 648 -18.66 27.99 9.54
N PRO A 649 -19.93 28.07 9.09
CA PRO A 649 -21.05 27.40 9.74
C PRO A 649 -20.94 25.87 9.66
N GLN A 650 -21.27 25.19 10.75
CA GLN A 650 -21.20 23.73 10.89
C GLN A 650 -22.53 23.01 10.57
N ASN A 651 -23.66 23.74 10.61
CA ASN A 651 -25.03 23.23 10.37
C ASN A 651 -25.61 23.80 9.07
#